data_AF-A0A535J5J5-F1
#
_entry.id   AF-A0A535J5J5-F1
#
_cell.length_a   1.000
_cell.length_b   1.000
_cell.length_c   1.000
_cell.angle_alpha   90.00
_cell.angle_beta   90.00
_cell.angle_gamma   90.00
#
_symmetry.space_group_name_H-M   'P 1'
#
loop_
_entity.id
_entity.type
_entity.pdbx_description
1 polymer ?
#
loop_
_entity_poly.entity_id
_entity_poly.type
_entity_poly.pdbx_seq_one_letter_code
_entity_poly.pdbx_strand_id
1 'polypeptide(L)'
;MPITFDRSICRDLNETISREWLVTNGVGGYAAGTIADVLTRMQHGLLVTSQKDAASTQLLSAKIDEEVVFDERKYYLGTNEYRDGTLNPAGFGHLEAFRLEEGFPVFTYQLGGIDGIMLEKRIWMPHGFNTTYIQYRLLSTSDFRNATQQVGRTSWRRNSEELSSEEFVRNNGFPAYPEAAQRMLSLTLLPLSAYRPHSQPQYGNNDWHFQVQVHSNSQQQASGEQDDAGDDYGLPLPMPKGVTGCTIRAWDGATPYSIFAVGHPDSQLSFIPTGVWYWHFLRRHDQAAGRPAIDDLYLPGVIKAKLWPCKDSVLTIMVTAEELSSLSFDQHQLNLSYKRSKAEQKHLVSSVIQPLRYFGEGGETSHDAQMLSLPPASDTTLSSEEFLRLLIQAADRFLVQRALPPGDPVDKMSLFSHSQQSAPVILSDYFSLEVHTRDALIALPGLTLATKRFDEARRILRYYARYFKQGLLPDRLPSLERPLEKRDYGSADTTLWYFFALDHYLQTTHDYQLLEELYHHLIESVNCYTQGTLNGIKVDPDDGLLRVDQPGNSLTWMRASIDGTPSAPRRGKPVEVNALWYNALSLMHQWTQHHEQSGYTSHEHEPSCYQVQATRCKEHFQERFWYAGGGYLYDVIDGPEGNDSSFRPHQLLALSLRYSPLDSERRRSVFELITEQLLTPFGL
;
A
#
# COMPACT_ATOMS: atom_id res chain seq x y z
N MET A 1 -11.96 15.21 -8.91
CA MET A 1 -12.13 14.43 -10.16
C MET A 1 -11.47 13.06 -9.97
N PRO A 2 -12.05 11.94 -10.43
CA PRO A 2 -11.32 10.67 -10.44
C PRO A 2 -10.14 10.78 -11.41
N ILE A 3 -8.97 10.24 -11.02
CA ILE A 3 -7.82 10.13 -11.94
C ILE A 3 -8.32 9.41 -13.19
N THR A 4 -8.33 10.13 -14.31
CA THR A 4 -8.88 9.68 -15.58
C THR A 4 -7.94 10.12 -16.68
N PHE A 5 -7.57 9.18 -17.53
CA PHE A 5 -6.76 9.41 -18.72
C PHE A 5 -7.57 9.01 -19.93
N ASP A 6 -7.63 9.92 -20.90
CA ASP A 6 -8.33 9.69 -22.15
C ASP A 6 -7.42 9.00 -23.17
N ARG A 7 -7.98 8.80 -24.37
CA ARG A 7 -7.32 8.16 -25.50
C ARG A 7 -5.96 8.77 -25.85
N SER A 8 -5.77 10.09 -25.66
CA SER A 8 -4.52 10.76 -26.03
C SER A 8 -3.36 10.29 -25.16
N ILE A 9 -3.61 10.14 -23.86
CA ILE A 9 -2.64 9.63 -22.89
C ILE A 9 -2.56 8.11 -22.99
N CYS A 10 -3.71 7.42 -23.05
CA CYS A 10 -3.79 5.95 -23.05
C CYS A 10 -3.10 5.28 -24.25
N ARG A 11 -2.93 5.99 -25.37
CA ARG A 11 -2.23 5.47 -26.56
C ARG A 11 -0.79 5.93 -26.67
N ASP A 12 -0.30 6.72 -25.72
CA ASP A 12 1.12 7.00 -25.57
C ASP A 12 1.75 5.97 -24.63
N LEU A 13 2.65 5.17 -25.18
CA LEU A 13 3.32 4.12 -24.44
C LEU A 13 4.18 4.67 -23.29
N ASN A 14 4.86 5.80 -23.48
CA ASN A 14 5.73 6.36 -22.45
C ASN A 14 4.92 6.89 -21.29
N GLU A 15 3.78 7.52 -21.56
CA GLU A 15 2.86 8.00 -20.53
C GLU A 15 2.22 6.84 -19.76
N THR A 16 1.82 5.77 -20.45
CA THR A 16 1.11 4.64 -19.83
C THR A 16 2.02 3.66 -19.10
N ILE A 17 3.25 3.45 -19.55
CA ILE A 17 4.27 2.63 -18.87
C ILE A 17 4.78 3.32 -17.60
N SER A 18 4.88 4.66 -17.59
CA SER A 18 5.32 5.44 -16.42
C SER A 18 4.24 5.58 -15.34
N ARG A 19 3.00 5.18 -15.61
CA ARG A 19 1.88 5.26 -14.67
C ARG A 19 1.49 3.88 -14.16
N GLU A 20 1.58 3.74 -12.85
CA GLU A 20 1.29 2.50 -12.15
C GLU A 20 -0.03 2.64 -11.38
N TRP A 21 -0.77 1.55 -11.27
CA TRP A 21 -1.95 1.43 -10.41
C TRP A 21 -1.71 0.37 -9.35
N LEU A 22 -2.36 0.54 -8.20
CA LEU A 22 -2.23 -0.36 -7.06
C LEU A 22 -3.59 -0.56 -6.37
N VAL A 23 -3.94 -1.82 -6.14
CA VAL A 23 -5.06 -2.24 -5.31
C VAL A 23 -4.54 -3.16 -4.21
N THR A 24 -4.95 -2.91 -2.96
CA THR A 24 -4.47 -3.64 -1.79
C THR A 24 -5.63 -4.31 -1.06
N ASN A 25 -5.34 -5.32 -0.26
CA ASN A 25 -6.34 -6.06 0.51
C ASN A 25 -6.25 -5.85 2.03
N GLY A 26 -5.38 -4.95 2.52
CA GLY A 26 -5.22 -4.66 3.95
C GLY A 26 -4.54 -5.76 4.78
N VAL A 27 -4.12 -6.88 4.18
CA VAL A 27 -3.40 -7.98 4.86
C VAL A 27 -2.00 -8.24 4.25
N GLY A 28 -1.48 -7.26 3.51
CA GLY A 28 -0.16 -7.34 2.86
C GLY A 28 -0.17 -8.04 1.49
N GLY A 29 -1.34 -8.23 0.87
CA GLY A 29 -1.49 -8.67 -0.52
C GLY A 29 -1.98 -7.55 -1.45
N TYR A 30 -1.70 -7.70 -2.74
CA TYR A 30 -2.06 -6.71 -3.76
C TYR A 30 -2.18 -7.21 -5.19
N ALA A 31 -2.74 -6.32 -6.02
CA ALA A 31 -2.64 -6.31 -7.46
C ALA A 31 -2.04 -4.97 -7.92
N ALA A 32 -1.05 -5.00 -8.80
CA ALA A 32 -0.41 -3.81 -9.35
C ALA A 32 0.11 -4.04 -10.77
N GLY A 33 0.16 -2.97 -11.55
CA GLY A 33 0.71 -2.97 -12.91
C GLY A 33 0.73 -1.57 -13.51
N THR A 34 1.12 -1.47 -14.78
CA THR A 34 1.05 -0.21 -15.53
C THR A 34 -0.31 -0.02 -16.19
N ILE A 35 -0.61 1.20 -16.64
CA ILE A 35 -1.80 1.48 -17.46
C ILE A 35 -1.70 0.76 -18.81
N ALA A 36 -0.49 0.59 -19.35
CA ALA A 36 -0.24 -0.10 -20.61
C ALA A 36 -0.45 -1.63 -20.53
N ASP A 37 -0.62 -2.18 -19.32
CA ASP A 37 -0.60 -3.63 -19.03
C ASP A 37 0.79 -4.28 -19.25
N VAL A 38 1.84 -3.46 -19.37
CA VAL A 38 3.23 -3.92 -19.38
C VAL A 38 3.72 -4.09 -17.95
N LEU A 39 4.27 -5.26 -17.62
CA LEU A 39 4.87 -5.55 -16.32
C LEU A 39 6.32 -5.03 -16.29
N THR A 40 6.54 -3.83 -15.73
CA THR A 40 7.86 -3.15 -15.75
C THR A 40 8.73 -3.48 -14.54
N ARG A 41 8.15 -4.10 -13.50
CA ARG A 41 8.81 -4.52 -12.25
C ARG A 41 8.56 -6.01 -11.98
N MET A 42 9.47 -6.67 -11.28
CA MET A 42 9.28 -8.04 -10.78
C MET A 42 8.08 -8.16 -9.85
N GLN A 43 7.77 -7.08 -9.13
CA GLN A 43 6.68 -6.97 -8.18
C GLN A 43 5.31 -6.69 -8.81
N HIS A 44 5.23 -6.43 -10.12
CA HIS A 44 3.92 -6.28 -10.79
C HIS A 44 3.22 -7.63 -10.92
N GLY A 45 1.96 -7.69 -10.53
CA GLY A 45 1.19 -8.92 -10.49
C GLY A 45 -0.29 -8.67 -10.23
N LEU A 46 -1.15 -9.60 -10.65
CA LEU A 46 -2.57 -9.60 -10.30
C LEU A 46 -2.84 -10.22 -8.93
N LEU A 47 -1.96 -11.08 -8.43
CA LEU A 47 -2.05 -11.58 -7.05
C LEU A 47 -0.66 -11.76 -6.47
N VAL A 48 -0.26 -10.80 -5.65
CA VAL A 48 0.89 -10.87 -4.75
C VAL A 48 0.36 -11.03 -3.32
N THR A 49 0.87 -12.00 -2.57
CA THR A 49 0.36 -12.33 -1.24
C THR A 49 1.46 -12.79 -0.31
N SER A 50 1.31 -12.43 0.96
CA SER A 50 2.10 -12.96 2.08
C SER A 50 1.28 -14.06 2.75
N GLN A 51 1.33 -15.29 2.21
CA GLN A 51 0.61 -16.43 2.78
C GLN A 51 1.14 -16.76 4.18
N LYS A 52 0.26 -17.24 5.06
CA LYS A 52 0.54 -17.49 6.49
C LYS A 52 1.76 -18.40 6.72
N ASP A 53 1.96 -19.36 5.82
CA ASP A 53 3.02 -20.37 5.90
C ASP A 53 4.18 -20.11 4.90
N ALA A 54 4.10 -19.05 4.11
CA ALA A 54 5.16 -18.72 3.16
C ALA A 54 6.30 -17.96 3.85
N ALA A 55 7.54 -18.37 3.57
CA ALA A 55 8.74 -17.71 4.10
C ALA A 55 8.80 -16.23 3.67
N SER A 56 8.42 -15.95 2.43
CA SER A 56 8.37 -14.62 1.81
C SER A 56 7.08 -14.40 1.04
N THR A 57 6.76 -13.13 0.81
CA THR A 57 5.68 -12.72 -0.09
C THR A 57 5.92 -13.29 -1.50
N GLN A 58 4.92 -14.00 -1.99
CA GLN A 58 4.92 -14.64 -3.31
C GLN A 58 4.10 -13.80 -4.29
N LEU A 59 4.59 -13.69 -5.52
CA LEU A 59 3.74 -13.43 -6.67
C LEU A 59 3.19 -14.78 -7.11
N LEU A 60 1.87 -14.87 -7.35
CA LEU A 60 1.16 -16.09 -7.76
C LEU A 60 0.59 -15.98 -9.19
N SER A 61 0.03 -14.82 -9.52
CA SER A 61 -0.54 -14.52 -10.84
C SER A 61 0.02 -13.19 -11.31
N ALA A 62 0.65 -13.19 -12.48
CA ALA A 62 1.33 -12.02 -13.02
C ALA A 62 0.35 -11.11 -13.77
N LYS A 63 -0.31 -11.62 -14.80
CA LYS A 63 -1.25 -10.85 -15.62
C LYS A 63 -2.23 -11.76 -16.37
N ILE A 64 -3.20 -11.17 -17.07
CA ILE A 64 -4.07 -11.87 -18.02
C ILE A 64 -3.97 -11.12 -19.34
N ASP A 65 -3.50 -11.79 -20.39
CA ASP A 65 -3.57 -11.27 -21.76
C ASP A 65 -4.93 -11.64 -22.39
N GLU A 66 -5.55 -10.69 -23.09
CA GLU A 66 -6.83 -10.90 -23.76
C GLU A 66 -6.70 -10.93 -25.28
N GLU A 67 -7.29 -11.96 -25.88
CA GLU A 67 -7.58 -12.01 -27.31
C GLU A 67 -9.09 -11.92 -27.53
N VAL A 68 -9.49 -10.99 -28.37
CA VAL A 68 -10.88 -10.70 -28.66
C VAL A 68 -11.16 -10.97 -30.13
N VAL A 69 -12.21 -11.72 -30.43
CA VAL A 69 -12.73 -11.90 -31.79
C VAL A 69 -14.12 -11.28 -31.87
N PHE A 70 -14.25 -10.28 -32.74
CA PHE A 70 -15.50 -9.58 -33.00
C PHE A 70 -15.53 -9.14 -34.46
N ASP A 71 -16.67 -9.37 -35.14
CA ASP A 71 -16.86 -9.05 -36.57
C ASP A 71 -15.74 -9.62 -37.46
N GLU A 72 -15.42 -10.90 -37.25
CA GLU A 72 -14.34 -11.65 -37.92
C GLU A 72 -12.92 -11.09 -37.74
N ARG A 73 -12.75 -10.04 -36.92
CA ARG A 73 -11.46 -9.42 -36.62
C ARG A 73 -10.96 -9.88 -35.25
N LYS A 74 -9.66 -10.15 -35.18
CA LYS A 74 -8.94 -10.48 -33.95
C LYS A 74 -8.23 -9.24 -33.41
N TYR A 75 -8.40 -8.97 -32.13
CA TYR A 75 -7.75 -7.90 -31.37
C TYR A 75 -6.96 -8.52 -30.22
N TYR A 76 -5.74 -8.03 -30.00
CA TYR A 76 -4.91 -8.44 -28.86
C TYR A 76 -4.81 -7.25 -27.91
N LEU A 77 -5.34 -7.38 -26.70
CA LEU A 77 -5.46 -6.26 -25.76
C LEU A 77 -4.36 -6.22 -24.69
N GLY A 78 -3.67 -7.34 -24.46
CA GLY A 78 -2.47 -7.36 -23.64
C GLY A 78 -1.32 -6.58 -24.27
N THR A 79 -0.41 -6.08 -23.44
CA THR A 79 0.87 -5.52 -23.89
C THR A 79 2.03 -6.19 -23.16
N ASN A 80 3.01 -6.70 -23.90
CA ASN A 80 4.20 -7.32 -23.31
C ASN A 80 5.47 -6.77 -23.95
N GLU A 81 6.49 -6.57 -23.12
CA GLU A 81 7.84 -6.21 -23.56
C GLU A 81 8.77 -7.40 -23.34
N TYR A 82 9.56 -7.74 -24.35
CA TYR A 82 10.54 -8.83 -24.30
C TYR A 82 11.97 -8.31 -24.20
N ARG A 83 12.91 -9.20 -23.85
CA ARG A 83 14.33 -8.87 -23.63
C ARG A 83 15.03 -8.11 -24.76
N ASP A 84 14.55 -8.26 -25.99
CA ASP A 84 15.09 -7.62 -27.21
C ASP A 84 14.45 -6.24 -27.48
N GLY A 85 13.57 -5.79 -26.58
CA GLY A 85 12.79 -4.55 -26.73
C GLY A 85 11.54 -4.72 -27.58
N THR A 86 11.23 -5.93 -28.07
CA THR A 86 10.02 -6.18 -28.84
C THR A 86 8.78 -6.00 -27.96
N LEU A 87 7.82 -5.21 -28.46
CA LEU A 87 6.49 -5.08 -27.86
C LEU A 87 5.49 -5.94 -28.63
N ASN A 88 5.05 -7.04 -28.03
CA ASN A 88 4.07 -7.92 -28.66
C ASN A 88 3.30 -8.77 -27.65
N PRO A 89 1.96 -8.80 -27.66
CA PRO A 89 1.10 -7.86 -28.38
C PRO A 89 1.30 -6.40 -27.92
N ALA A 90 0.76 -5.46 -28.69
CA ALA A 90 0.84 -4.01 -28.44
C ALA A 90 -0.55 -3.44 -28.12
N GLY A 91 -1.26 -4.08 -27.18
CA GLY A 91 -2.68 -3.84 -26.93
C GLY A 91 -3.04 -2.47 -26.37
N PHE A 92 -2.08 -1.73 -25.81
CA PHE A 92 -2.25 -0.33 -25.42
C PHE A 92 -2.82 0.55 -26.56
N GLY A 93 -2.56 0.20 -27.82
CA GLY A 93 -3.13 0.90 -28.98
C GLY A 93 -4.66 0.85 -29.08
N HIS A 94 -5.30 -0.10 -28.38
CA HIS A 94 -6.75 -0.23 -28.25
C HIS A 94 -7.32 0.45 -27.01
N LEU A 95 -6.49 0.92 -26.08
CA LEU A 95 -6.95 1.55 -24.85
C LEU A 95 -7.57 2.93 -25.16
N GLU A 96 -8.85 3.07 -24.85
CA GLU A 96 -9.63 4.28 -25.09
C GLU A 96 -9.65 5.18 -23.86
N ALA A 97 -9.71 4.58 -22.66
CA ALA A 97 -9.66 5.32 -21.41
C ALA A 97 -9.17 4.44 -20.26
N PHE A 98 -8.52 5.08 -19.30
CA PHE A 98 -8.23 4.53 -17.97
C PHE A 98 -8.82 5.45 -16.91
N ARG A 99 -9.38 4.88 -15.85
CA ARG A 99 -9.80 5.66 -14.68
C ARG A 99 -9.65 4.89 -13.38
N LEU A 100 -9.53 5.62 -12.28
CA LEU A 100 -9.72 5.07 -10.93
C LEU A 100 -11.14 5.37 -10.44
N GLU A 101 -11.96 4.34 -10.30
CA GLU A 101 -13.25 4.44 -9.62
C GLU A 101 -13.07 4.14 -8.13
N GLU A 102 -13.02 5.18 -7.29
CA GLU A 102 -12.76 5.01 -5.84
C GLU A 102 -11.46 4.24 -5.54
N GLY A 103 -10.42 4.49 -6.34
CA GLY A 103 -9.13 3.82 -6.20
C GLY A 103 -9.04 2.43 -6.80
N PHE A 104 -10.05 1.98 -7.56
CA PHE A 104 -10.04 0.73 -8.32
C PHE A 104 -9.87 1.00 -9.83
N PRO A 105 -8.90 0.37 -10.51
CA PRO A 105 -8.61 0.62 -11.92
C PRO A 105 -9.71 0.07 -12.83
N VAL A 106 -10.08 0.89 -13.81
CA VAL A 106 -11.00 0.53 -14.88
C VAL A 106 -10.40 0.92 -16.23
N PHE A 107 -10.25 -0.07 -17.08
CA PHE A 107 -9.76 0.05 -18.45
C PHE A 107 -10.94 -0.03 -19.40
N THR A 108 -10.92 0.76 -20.47
CA THR A 108 -11.90 0.65 -21.55
C THR A 108 -11.18 0.55 -22.87
N TYR A 109 -11.40 -0.53 -23.61
CA TYR A 109 -10.78 -0.80 -24.89
C TYR A 109 -11.78 -0.56 -26.02
N GLN A 110 -11.37 0.19 -27.04
CA GLN A 110 -12.15 0.38 -28.25
C GLN A 110 -11.90 -0.76 -29.23
N LEU A 111 -12.97 -1.49 -29.55
CA LEU A 111 -13.00 -2.52 -30.57
C LEU A 111 -13.69 -1.96 -31.82
N GLY A 112 -13.28 -2.40 -33.01
CA GLY A 112 -13.84 -1.91 -34.28
C GLY A 112 -15.32 -2.31 -34.51
N GLY A 113 -15.93 -1.72 -35.54
CA GLY A 113 -17.34 -1.95 -35.94
C GLY A 113 -18.09 -0.63 -36.18
N ILE A 114 -19.13 -0.63 -37.02
CA ILE A 114 -19.88 0.57 -37.47
C ILE A 114 -20.49 1.36 -36.30
N ASP A 115 -20.88 0.69 -35.21
CA ASP A 115 -21.47 1.32 -34.03
C ASP A 115 -20.51 1.50 -32.84
N GLY A 116 -19.26 1.05 -32.98
CA GLY A 116 -18.25 0.99 -31.90
C GLY A 116 -18.68 0.09 -30.74
N ILE A 117 -17.86 -0.90 -30.39
CA ILE A 117 -18.07 -1.69 -29.17
C ILE A 117 -16.89 -1.46 -28.25
N MET A 118 -17.17 -1.33 -26.96
CA MET A 118 -16.15 -1.12 -25.94
C MET A 118 -16.11 -2.33 -25.00
N LEU A 119 -14.92 -2.82 -24.70
CA LEU A 119 -14.70 -3.79 -23.63
C LEU A 119 -14.21 -3.06 -22.38
N GLU A 120 -14.97 -3.17 -21.29
CA GLU A 120 -14.58 -2.64 -19.99
C GLU A 120 -13.95 -3.75 -19.14
N LYS A 121 -12.77 -3.49 -18.57
CA LYS A 121 -12.06 -4.36 -17.61
C LYS A 121 -11.92 -3.63 -16.27
N ARG A 122 -12.40 -4.22 -15.18
CA ARG A 122 -12.31 -3.67 -13.81
C ARG A 122 -11.51 -4.61 -12.92
N ILE A 123 -10.67 -4.08 -12.04
CA ILE A 123 -9.90 -4.88 -11.09
C ILE A 123 -10.15 -4.38 -9.67
N TRP A 124 -10.42 -5.29 -8.73
CA TRP A 124 -10.49 -4.96 -7.31
C TRP A 124 -10.08 -6.15 -6.42
N MET A 125 -9.71 -5.83 -5.19
CA MET A 125 -9.49 -6.81 -4.12
C MET A 125 -10.43 -6.49 -2.95
N PRO A 126 -11.18 -7.46 -2.43
CA PRO A 126 -11.92 -7.28 -1.19
C PRO A 126 -10.95 -7.16 -0.01
N HIS A 127 -11.26 -6.27 0.92
CA HIS A 127 -10.47 -6.10 2.14
C HIS A 127 -10.48 -7.40 2.98
N GLY A 128 -9.30 -7.85 3.40
CA GLY A 128 -9.11 -9.05 4.22
C GLY A 128 -8.91 -10.35 3.44
N PHE A 129 -8.99 -10.34 2.11
CA PHE A 129 -8.91 -11.54 1.28
C PHE A 129 -7.76 -11.47 0.27
N ASN A 130 -7.01 -12.55 0.14
CA ASN A 130 -6.01 -12.76 -0.92
C ASN A 130 -6.71 -13.19 -2.22
N THR A 131 -7.63 -12.35 -2.68
CA THR A 131 -8.42 -12.56 -3.89
C THR A 131 -8.44 -11.29 -4.73
N THR A 132 -8.13 -11.44 -6.00
CA THR A 132 -8.27 -10.40 -7.02
C THR A 132 -9.38 -10.78 -7.98
N TYR A 133 -10.32 -9.86 -8.17
CA TYR A 133 -11.36 -9.99 -9.17
C TYR A 133 -11.05 -9.14 -10.38
N ILE A 134 -11.22 -9.72 -11.57
CA ILE A 134 -11.15 -9.03 -12.86
C ILE A 134 -12.47 -9.20 -13.58
N GLN A 135 -13.22 -8.12 -13.76
CA GLN A 135 -14.54 -8.17 -14.39
C GLN A 135 -14.51 -7.56 -15.79
N TYR A 136 -15.04 -8.30 -16.76
CA TYR A 136 -15.20 -7.90 -18.15
C TYR A 136 -16.68 -7.67 -18.46
N ARG A 137 -16.97 -6.55 -19.15
CA ARG A 137 -18.31 -6.21 -19.63
C ARG A 137 -18.24 -5.57 -21.02
N LEU A 138 -19.17 -5.95 -21.87
CA LEU A 138 -19.31 -5.37 -23.20
C LEU A 138 -20.29 -4.19 -23.18
N LEU A 139 -19.87 -3.03 -23.68
CA LEU A 139 -20.66 -1.80 -23.71
C LEU A 139 -20.95 -1.35 -25.15
N SER A 140 -22.13 -0.78 -25.36
CA SER A 140 -22.38 0.03 -26.56
C SER A 140 -21.69 1.40 -26.44
N THR A 141 -21.34 2.02 -27.57
CA THR A 141 -20.75 3.38 -27.57
C THR A 141 -21.65 4.42 -26.86
N SER A 142 -22.97 4.27 -26.96
CA SER A 142 -23.94 5.10 -26.22
C SER A 142 -23.84 4.91 -24.71
N ASP A 143 -23.73 3.67 -24.23
CA ASP A 143 -23.60 3.37 -22.80
C ASP A 143 -22.29 3.91 -22.22
N PHE A 144 -21.21 3.86 -23.00
CA PHE A 144 -19.92 4.43 -22.60
C PHE A 144 -19.96 5.95 -22.46
N ARG A 145 -20.57 6.67 -23.42
CA ARG A 145 -20.72 8.15 -23.35
C ARG A 145 -21.54 8.58 -22.13
N ASN A 146 -22.58 7.83 -21.80
CA ASN A 146 -23.38 8.08 -20.61
C ASN A 146 -22.60 7.81 -19.32
N ALA A 147 -21.82 6.73 -19.27
CA ALA A 147 -20.97 6.40 -18.13
C ALA A 147 -19.87 7.45 -17.87
N THR A 148 -19.22 7.94 -18.93
CA THR A 148 -18.19 9.00 -18.83
C THR A 148 -18.78 10.36 -18.47
N GLN A 149 -19.95 10.72 -19.00
CA GLN A 149 -20.63 11.98 -18.64
C GLN A 149 -21.15 12.01 -17.19
N GLN A 150 -21.59 10.88 -16.63
CA GLN A 150 -21.99 10.80 -15.22
C GLN A 150 -20.79 11.02 -14.27
N VAL A 151 -19.61 10.54 -14.65
CA VAL A 151 -18.38 10.71 -13.86
C VAL A 151 -17.88 12.17 -13.90
N GLY A 152 -18.12 12.90 -14.99
CA GLY A 152 -17.76 14.33 -15.13
C GLY A 152 -18.78 15.31 -14.51
N ARG A 153 -19.97 14.86 -14.11
CA ARG A 153 -21.07 15.73 -13.60
C ARG A 153 -21.36 15.60 -12.11
N THR A 154 -20.52 14.95 -11.32
CA THR A 154 -20.63 15.00 -9.85
C THR A 154 -20.06 16.29 -9.29
N SER A 155 -20.64 17.43 -9.69
CA SER A 155 -20.68 18.62 -8.84
C SER A 155 -21.78 18.40 -7.82
N TRP A 156 -21.43 18.47 -6.53
CA TRP A 156 -22.32 18.33 -5.39
C TRP A 156 -23.65 19.08 -5.57
N ARG A 157 -24.71 18.36 -5.95
CA ARG A 157 -26.09 18.77 -5.68
C ARG A 157 -26.69 17.74 -4.73
N ARG A 158 -27.01 18.20 -3.52
CA ARG A 158 -27.98 17.54 -2.64
C ARG A 158 -29.29 17.42 -3.43
N ASN A 159 -29.65 16.22 -3.83
CA ASN A 159 -31.04 15.87 -4.06
C ASN A 159 -31.39 14.74 -3.08
N SER A 160 -32.04 15.16 -2.00
CA SER A 160 -33.10 14.39 -1.35
C SER A 160 -34.28 14.23 -2.31
N GLU A 161 -35.08 13.19 -2.09
CA GLU A 161 -36.34 12.81 -2.75
C GLU A 161 -36.25 11.77 -3.88
N GLU A 162 -36.53 10.53 -3.45
CA GLU A 162 -37.51 9.55 -3.98
C GLU A 162 -37.92 9.57 -5.46
N LEU A 163 -38.00 8.36 -6.02
CA LEU A 163 -39.06 7.83 -6.91
C LEU A 163 -38.81 6.30 -6.98
N SER A 164 -39.37 5.51 -6.05
CA SER A 164 -40.68 4.84 -6.11
C SER A 164 -40.84 3.81 -7.24
N SER A 165 -40.95 2.55 -6.82
CA SER A 165 -41.90 1.55 -7.33
C SER A 165 -41.91 1.23 -8.83
N GLU A 166 -41.30 0.12 -9.24
CA GLU A 166 -41.81 -0.67 -10.36
C GLU A 166 -41.99 -2.14 -9.95
N GLU A 167 -43.16 -2.65 -10.30
CA GLU A 167 -43.83 -3.82 -9.78
C GLU A 167 -43.16 -5.14 -10.19
N PHE A 168 -43.09 -6.05 -9.21
CA PHE A 168 -42.83 -7.47 -9.41
C PHE A 168 -43.96 -8.12 -10.24
N VAL A 169 -43.72 -8.34 -11.53
CA VAL A 169 -44.44 -9.38 -12.28
C VAL A 169 -43.55 -10.62 -12.34
N ARG A 170 -43.89 -11.62 -11.52
CA ARG A 170 -43.38 -12.99 -11.66
C ARG A 170 -43.83 -13.52 -13.02
N ASN A 171 -42.89 -13.72 -13.95
CA ASN A 171 -43.11 -14.60 -15.09
C ASN A 171 -41.96 -15.59 -15.19
N ASN A 172 -42.27 -16.86 -14.95
CA ASN A 172 -41.38 -17.99 -15.19
C ASN A 172 -41.20 -18.16 -16.70
N GLY A 173 -40.01 -17.89 -17.19
CA GLY A 173 -39.60 -18.15 -18.58
C GLY A 173 -38.46 -17.22 -18.96
N PHE A 174 -37.26 -17.77 -19.11
CA PHE A 174 -36.16 -17.04 -19.76
C PHE A 174 -36.64 -16.58 -21.14
N PRO A 175 -36.67 -15.26 -21.45
CA PRO A 175 -37.08 -14.81 -22.76
C PRO A 175 -36.06 -15.32 -23.79
N ALA A 176 -36.54 -16.06 -24.78
CA ALA A 176 -35.75 -16.46 -25.95
C ALA A 176 -35.21 -15.19 -26.63
N TYR A 177 -33.89 -15.11 -26.82
CA TYR A 177 -33.17 -13.95 -27.37
C TYR A 177 -33.11 -14.00 -28.91
N PRO A 178 -33.88 -13.20 -29.68
CA PRO A 178 -33.94 -13.35 -31.14
C PRO A 178 -33.31 -12.19 -31.95
N GLU A 179 -32.77 -11.12 -31.33
CA GLU A 179 -32.04 -10.04 -32.05
C GLU A 179 -30.60 -9.81 -31.55
N ALA A 180 -30.21 -10.37 -30.40
CA ALA A 180 -28.86 -10.24 -29.82
C ALA A 180 -27.78 -11.10 -30.51
N ALA A 181 -28.18 -12.02 -31.39
CA ALA A 181 -27.28 -12.96 -32.06
C ALA A 181 -26.23 -12.28 -32.98
N GLN A 182 -26.40 -11.01 -33.33
CA GLN A 182 -25.49 -10.30 -34.25
C GLN A 182 -24.34 -9.53 -33.56
N ARG A 183 -24.28 -9.44 -32.23
CA ARG A 183 -23.20 -8.67 -31.53
C ARG A 183 -22.50 -9.46 -30.44
N MET A 184 -22.25 -10.72 -30.71
CA MET A 184 -21.56 -11.60 -29.78
C MET A 184 -20.05 -11.52 -30.00
N LEU A 185 -19.32 -11.28 -28.93
CA LEU A 185 -17.87 -11.23 -28.92
C LEU A 185 -17.33 -12.52 -28.31
N SER A 186 -16.28 -13.08 -28.91
CA SER A 186 -15.54 -14.19 -28.31
C SER A 186 -14.30 -13.66 -27.62
N LEU A 187 -14.17 -13.94 -26.33
CA LEU A 187 -13.07 -13.53 -25.48
C LEU A 187 -12.26 -14.76 -25.10
N THR A 188 -10.96 -14.71 -25.35
CA THR A 188 -9.98 -15.72 -24.95
C THR A 188 -9.00 -15.07 -24.00
N LEU A 189 -8.90 -15.61 -22.78
CA LEU A 189 -8.04 -15.08 -21.73
C LEU A 189 -6.87 -16.03 -21.49
N LEU A 190 -5.68 -15.46 -21.42
CA LEU A 190 -4.42 -16.15 -21.16
C LEU A 190 -3.90 -15.71 -19.79
N PRO A 191 -4.34 -16.35 -18.69
CA PRO A 191 -3.83 -16.05 -17.35
C PRO A 191 -2.37 -16.49 -17.23
N LEU A 192 -1.45 -15.55 -17.13
CA LEU A 192 -0.02 -15.80 -16.96
C LEU A 192 0.32 -15.85 -15.47
N SER A 193 0.80 -17.02 -15.06
CA SER A 193 1.18 -17.36 -13.70
C SER A 193 2.67 -17.18 -13.48
N ALA A 194 3.04 -16.69 -12.32
CA ALA A 194 4.40 -16.78 -11.79
C ALA A 194 4.25 -17.13 -10.32
N TYR A 195 4.82 -18.25 -9.88
CA TYR A 195 4.79 -18.66 -8.48
C TYR A 195 6.23 -18.62 -7.99
N ARG A 196 6.57 -17.48 -7.40
CA ARG A 196 7.94 -17.16 -6.99
C ARG A 196 7.94 -16.04 -5.96
N PRO A 197 9.05 -15.84 -5.22
CA PRO A 197 9.24 -14.63 -4.44
C PRO A 197 8.99 -13.40 -5.31
N HIS A 198 8.15 -12.48 -4.84
CA HIS A 198 7.62 -11.37 -5.65
C HIS A 198 8.72 -10.43 -6.20
N SER A 199 9.89 -10.39 -5.58
CA SER A 199 11.03 -9.54 -5.97
C SER A 199 12.13 -10.24 -6.77
N GLN A 200 11.99 -11.54 -7.05
CA GLN A 200 12.98 -12.34 -7.77
C GLN A 200 12.44 -12.77 -9.15
N PRO A 201 13.29 -13.10 -10.13
CA PRO A 201 12.83 -13.68 -11.40
C PRO A 201 12.50 -15.17 -11.27
N GLN A 202 11.62 -15.64 -12.14
CA GLN A 202 11.32 -17.04 -12.41
C GLN A 202 11.89 -17.38 -13.79
N TYR A 203 12.55 -18.55 -13.89
CA TYR A 203 13.01 -19.08 -15.16
C TYR A 203 12.26 -20.37 -15.45
N GLY A 204 11.68 -20.45 -16.63
CA GLY A 204 10.96 -21.65 -17.05
C GLY A 204 11.93 -22.82 -17.25
N ASN A 205 11.41 -24.03 -17.14
CA ASN A 205 12.11 -25.23 -17.57
C ASN A 205 11.12 -26.17 -18.26
N ASN A 206 11.61 -26.91 -19.25
CA ASN A 206 10.82 -27.91 -19.96
C ASN A 206 10.47 -29.12 -19.08
N ASP A 207 11.21 -29.38 -17.99
CA ASP A 207 10.91 -30.47 -17.04
C ASP A 207 10.08 -29.99 -15.83
N TRP A 208 10.02 -28.67 -15.58
CA TRP A 208 9.31 -28.12 -14.43
C TRP A 208 7.90 -27.70 -14.85
N HIS A 209 6.91 -28.39 -14.29
CA HIS A 209 5.50 -28.09 -14.52
C HIS A 209 4.77 -27.85 -13.21
N PHE A 210 3.90 -26.86 -13.26
CA PHE A 210 2.85 -26.69 -12.28
C PHE A 210 1.87 -27.86 -12.37
N GLN A 211 1.44 -28.35 -11.22
CA GLN A 211 0.30 -29.26 -11.13
C GLN A 211 -0.98 -28.43 -11.29
N VAL A 212 -1.75 -28.71 -12.34
CA VAL A 212 -2.99 -27.99 -12.68
C VAL A 212 -4.18 -28.93 -12.54
N GLN A 213 -5.00 -28.71 -11.51
CA GLN A 213 -6.26 -29.42 -11.33
C GLN A 213 -7.39 -28.62 -11.99
N VAL A 214 -8.04 -29.20 -13.00
CA VAL A 214 -9.13 -28.54 -13.74
C VAL A 214 -10.47 -28.73 -13.03
N HIS A 215 -11.26 -27.67 -12.96
CA HIS A 215 -12.61 -27.67 -12.41
C HIS A 215 -13.61 -27.24 -13.49
N SER A 216 -14.58 -28.11 -13.79
CA SER A 216 -15.61 -27.87 -14.80
C SER A 216 -16.95 -28.50 -14.39
N ASN A 217 -18.01 -28.16 -15.11
CA ASN A 217 -19.30 -28.80 -14.92
C ASN A 217 -19.30 -30.19 -15.61
N SER A 218 -19.90 -31.19 -14.97
CA SER A 218 -19.83 -32.62 -15.31
C SER A 218 -20.36 -33.00 -16.71
N GLN A 219 -21.00 -32.08 -17.45
CA GLN A 219 -21.40 -32.30 -18.85
C GLN A 219 -20.25 -32.15 -19.86
N GLN A 220 -19.11 -31.54 -19.50
CA GLN A 220 -17.94 -31.39 -20.40
C GLN A 220 -16.92 -32.53 -20.29
N GLN A 221 -16.94 -33.32 -19.21
CA GLN A 221 -15.99 -34.43 -18.99
C GLN A 221 -16.24 -35.68 -19.85
N ALA A 222 -17.36 -35.75 -20.59
CA ALA A 222 -17.74 -36.94 -21.36
C ALA A 222 -17.01 -37.09 -22.73
N SER A 223 -15.92 -36.37 -22.99
CA SER A 223 -15.23 -36.38 -24.29
C SER A 223 -13.71 -36.60 -24.25
N GLY A 224 -13.13 -36.87 -23.09
CA GLY A 224 -11.70 -37.23 -22.97
C GLY A 224 -11.55 -38.65 -22.42
N GLU A 225 -10.78 -39.48 -23.12
CA GLU A 225 -10.43 -40.84 -22.72
C GLU A 225 -9.81 -40.85 -21.29
N GLN A 226 -10.33 -41.72 -20.43
CA GLN A 226 -9.85 -41.93 -19.06
C GLN A 226 -8.55 -42.74 -19.10
N ASP A 227 -7.43 -42.11 -18.73
CA ASP A 227 -6.25 -42.82 -18.25
C ASP A 227 -6.34 -42.97 -16.73
N ASP A 228 -6.25 -44.22 -16.31
CA ASP A 228 -6.40 -44.71 -14.95
C ASP A 228 -5.07 -44.53 -14.19
N ALA A 229 -5.01 -43.57 -13.26
CA ALA A 229 -3.93 -43.46 -12.29
C ALA A 229 -4.52 -43.09 -10.93
N GLY A 230 -4.51 -44.07 -10.03
CA GLY A 230 -4.95 -43.91 -8.65
C GLY A 230 -4.00 -43.01 -7.87
N ASP A 231 -4.59 -42.08 -7.12
CA ASP A 231 -4.17 -41.71 -5.77
C ASP A 231 -5.32 -40.89 -5.12
N ASP A 232 -5.48 -41.08 -3.82
CA ASP A 232 -6.52 -40.57 -2.92
C ASP A 232 -6.49 -39.04 -2.78
N TYR A 233 -6.92 -38.33 -3.83
CA TYR A 233 -7.27 -36.91 -3.77
C TYR A 233 -8.74 -36.76 -4.17
N GLY A 234 -9.56 -36.23 -3.27
CA GLY A 234 -11.02 -36.18 -3.39
C GLY A 234 -11.54 -35.80 -4.78
N LEU A 235 -12.54 -36.54 -5.24
CA LEU A 235 -13.26 -36.33 -6.51
C LEU A 235 -13.62 -34.84 -6.69
N PRO A 236 -13.36 -34.23 -7.87
CA PRO A 236 -13.71 -32.83 -8.11
C PRO A 236 -15.22 -32.63 -7.99
N LEU A 237 -15.62 -31.72 -7.09
CA LEU A 237 -17.02 -31.34 -6.94
C LEU A 237 -17.49 -30.67 -8.25
N PRO A 238 -18.67 -31.05 -8.78
CA PRO A 238 -19.16 -30.47 -10.03
C PRO A 238 -19.43 -28.97 -9.85
N MET A 239 -18.83 -28.15 -10.72
CA MET A 239 -19.00 -26.70 -10.66
C MET A 239 -20.37 -26.25 -11.15
N PRO A 240 -20.93 -25.14 -10.64
CA PRO A 240 -22.17 -24.56 -11.15
C PRO A 240 -22.10 -24.26 -12.65
N LYS A 241 -23.25 -24.28 -13.33
CA LYS A 241 -23.31 -23.88 -14.75
C LYS A 241 -22.83 -22.44 -14.91
N GLY A 242 -21.92 -22.20 -15.85
CA GLY A 242 -21.30 -20.88 -16.05
C GLY A 242 -20.03 -20.65 -15.22
N VAL A 243 -19.50 -21.70 -14.57
CA VAL A 243 -18.25 -21.65 -13.80
C VAL A 243 -17.26 -22.68 -14.32
N THR A 244 -16.00 -22.27 -14.52
CA THR A 244 -14.88 -23.16 -14.84
C THR A 244 -13.58 -22.56 -14.34
N GLY A 245 -12.53 -23.36 -14.20
CA GLY A 245 -11.23 -22.84 -13.82
C GLY A 245 -10.24 -23.93 -13.50
N CYS A 246 -9.22 -23.56 -12.74
CA CYS A 246 -8.22 -24.49 -12.26
C CYS A 246 -7.67 -24.10 -10.87
N THR A 247 -7.14 -25.09 -10.17
CA THR A 247 -6.27 -24.91 -9.00
C THR A 247 -4.86 -25.27 -9.42
N ILE A 248 -3.90 -24.43 -9.06
CA ILE A 248 -2.51 -24.48 -9.48
C ILE A 248 -1.64 -24.67 -8.26
N ARG A 249 -0.75 -25.67 -8.32
CA ARG A 249 0.30 -25.93 -7.32
C ARG A 249 1.65 -25.97 -8.02
N ALA A 250 2.61 -25.17 -7.55
CA ALA A 250 3.90 -25.00 -8.23
C ALA A 250 4.87 -26.17 -8.03
N TRP A 251 4.86 -26.80 -6.86
CA TRP A 251 5.59 -28.02 -6.52
C TRP A 251 4.92 -28.69 -5.32
N ASP A 252 5.34 -29.91 -4.98
CA ASP A 252 4.78 -30.61 -3.82
C ASP A 252 5.07 -29.87 -2.50
N GLY A 253 4.03 -29.63 -1.71
CA GLY A 253 4.09 -28.78 -0.50
C GLY A 253 3.96 -27.28 -0.75
N ALA A 254 3.91 -26.80 -1.99
CA ALA A 254 3.56 -25.40 -2.28
C ALA A 254 2.08 -25.13 -1.95
N THR A 255 1.78 -23.98 -1.36
CA THR A 255 0.40 -23.56 -1.09
C THR A 255 -0.33 -23.31 -2.41
N PRO A 256 -1.41 -24.03 -2.72
CA PRO A 256 -2.11 -23.86 -3.99
C PRO A 256 -2.85 -22.52 -4.06
N TYR A 257 -3.11 -22.07 -5.28
CA TYR A 257 -4.02 -20.96 -5.56
C TYR A 257 -4.91 -21.31 -6.76
N SER A 258 -6.03 -20.62 -6.93
CA SER A 258 -7.01 -20.95 -7.95
C SER A 258 -7.34 -19.78 -8.85
N ILE A 259 -7.67 -20.09 -10.11
CA ILE A 259 -8.17 -19.15 -11.11
C ILE A 259 -9.51 -19.68 -11.58
N PHE A 260 -10.59 -18.95 -11.28
CA PHE A 260 -11.94 -19.27 -11.70
C PHE A 260 -12.50 -18.19 -12.62
N ALA A 261 -13.24 -18.63 -13.64
CA ALA A 261 -14.08 -17.80 -14.45
C ALA A 261 -15.53 -18.05 -14.08
N VAL A 262 -16.26 -16.98 -13.80
CA VAL A 262 -17.69 -16.98 -13.47
C VAL A 262 -18.38 -16.08 -14.49
N GLY A 263 -19.24 -16.67 -15.31
CA GLY A 263 -19.95 -15.97 -16.37
C GLY A 263 -21.41 -16.37 -16.44
N HIS A 264 -22.16 -15.69 -17.30
CA HIS A 264 -23.55 -16.06 -17.59
C HIS A 264 -23.64 -17.52 -18.04
N PRO A 265 -24.68 -18.31 -17.67
CA PRO A 265 -24.81 -19.71 -18.07
C PRO A 265 -24.74 -19.99 -19.58
N ASP A 266 -25.07 -18.98 -20.40
CA ASP A 266 -25.06 -19.06 -21.86
C ASP A 266 -23.78 -18.50 -22.51
N SER A 267 -22.79 -18.09 -21.70
CA SER A 267 -21.50 -17.59 -22.17
C SER A 267 -20.59 -18.65 -22.79
N GLN A 268 -21.03 -19.91 -22.85
CA GLN A 268 -20.26 -21.05 -23.39
C GLN A 268 -18.84 -21.11 -22.79
N LEU A 269 -18.77 -20.89 -21.49
CA LEU A 269 -17.50 -20.80 -20.76
C LEU A 269 -16.76 -22.15 -20.78
N SER A 270 -15.45 -22.11 -21.01
CA SER A 270 -14.60 -23.30 -21.02
C SER A 270 -13.18 -22.96 -20.58
N PHE A 271 -12.53 -23.91 -19.89
CA PHE A 271 -11.11 -23.88 -19.57
C PHE A 271 -10.40 -25.00 -20.34
N ILE A 272 -9.34 -24.66 -21.05
CA ILE A 272 -8.53 -25.61 -21.81
C ILE A 272 -7.12 -25.62 -21.19
N PRO A 273 -6.70 -26.68 -20.50
CA PRO A 273 -5.34 -26.77 -19.96
C PRO A 273 -4.31 -26.73 -21.10
N THR A 274 -3.19 -26.06 -20.88
CA THR A 274 -2.13 -25.94 -21.91
C THR A 274 -0.76 -26.31 -21.35
N GLY A 275 -0.36 -25.68 -20.24
CA GLY A 275 0.89 -25.96 -19.56
C GLY A 275 2.14 -25.46 -20.28
N VAL A 276 2.07 -24.27 -20.88
CA VAL A 276 3.13 -23.74 -21.75
C VAL A 276 3.85 -22.56 -21.11
N TRP A 277 5.16 -22.45 -21.33
CA TRP A 277 5.98 -21.33 -20.88
C TRP A 277 6.07 -20.21 -21.92
N TYR A 278 5.95 -18.98 -21.45
CA TYR A 278 6.25 -17.75 -22.19
C TYR A 278 7.57 -17.18 -21.65
N TRP A 279 8.49 -16.90 -22.57
CA TRP A 279 9.89 -16.65 -22.23
C TRP A 279 10.27 -15.18 -22.37
N HIS A 280 11.19 -14.76 -21.51
CA HIS A 280 12.00 -13.56 -21.64
C HIS A 280 11.25 -12.23 -21.62
N PHE A 281 10.26 -12.10 -20.74
CA PHE A 281 9.63 -10.80 -20.46
C PHE A 281 10.65 -9.86 -19.82
N LEU A 282 10.67 -8.61 -20.27
CA LEU A 282 11.53 -7.57 -19.74
C LEU A 282 10.81 -6.73 -18.69
N ARG A 283 11.44 -6.58 -17.52
CA ARG A 283 11.07 -5.65 -16.45
C ARG A 283 11.93 -4.39 -16.57
N ARG A 284 11.50 -3.46 -17.44
CA ARG A 284 12.28 -2.27 -17.79
C ARG A 284 12.76 -1.44 -16.59
N HIS A 285 11.92 -1.30 -15.55
CA HIS A 285 12.29 -0.53 -14.36
C HIS A 285 13.39 -1.24 -13.56
N ASP A 286 13.36 -2.57 -13.49
CA ASP A 286 14.44 -3.34 -12.85
C ASP A 286 15.74 -3.30 -13.66
N GLN A 287 15.64 -3.34 -15.00
CA GLN A 287 16.80 -3.18 -15.87
C GLN A 287 17.47 -1.81 -15.67
N ALA A 288 16.68 -0.74 -15.65
CA ALA A 288 17.17 0.61 -15.42
C ALA A 288 17.82 0.78 -14.04
N ALA A 289 17.38 -0.01 -13.06
CA ALA A 289 17.94 -0.04 -11.71
C ALA A 289 19.09 -1.05 -11.53
N GLY A 290 19.56 -1.70 -12.60
CA GLY A 290 20.64 -2.69 -12.55
C GLY A 290 20.28 -4.00 -11.81
N ARG A 291 18.99 -4.30 -11.64
CA ARG A 291 18.48 -5.53 -11.01
C ARG A 291 18.22 -6.62 -12.07
N PRO A 292 18.11 -7.90 -11.68
CA PRO A 292 17.61 -8.95 -12.57
C PRO A 292 16.25 -8.54 -13.16
N ALA A 293 16.18 -8.52 -14.49
CA ALA A 293 15.07 -7.88 -15.21
C ALA A 293 14.38 -8.79 -16.22
N ILE A 294 14.83 -10.04 -16.37
CA ILE A 294 14.22 -11.01 -17.29
C ILE A 294 13.47 -12.06 -16.48
N ASP A 295 12.23 -12.32 -16.87
CA ASP A 295 11.30 -13.22 -16.17
C ASP A 295 10.53 -14.07 -17.18
N ASP A 296 10.23 -15.32 -16.83
CA ASP A 296 9.43 -16.25 -17.63
C ASP A 296 8.10 -16.53 -16.93
N LEU A 297 7.00 -16.58 -17.68
CA LEU A 297 5.65 -16.78 -17.16
C LEU A 297 5.04 -18.08 -17.67
N TYR A 298 4.31 -18.77 -16.80
CA TYR A 298 3.66 -20.05 -17.11
C TYR A 298 2.18 -19.83 -17.44
N LEU A 299 1.69 -20.45 -18.51
CA LEU A 299 0.27 -20.46 -18.89
C LEU A 299 -0.36 -21.81 -18.48
N PRO A 300 -1.12 -21.88 -17.37
CA PRO A 300 -1.77 -23.11 -16.93
C PRO A 300 -2.84 -23.59 -17.91
N GLY A 301 -3.52 -22.66 -18.56
CA GLY A 301 -4.59 -22.93 -19.51
C GLY A 301 -5.22 -21.65 -20.03
N VAL A 302 -6.13 -21.81 -20.97
CA VAL A 302 -6.83 -20.72 -21.65
C VAL A 302 -8.31 -20.76 -21.27
N ILE A 303 -8.87 -19.61 -20.93
CA ILE A 303 -10.30 -19.47 -20.65
C ILE A 303 -10.97 -18.86 -21.88
N LYS A 304 -12.02 -19.51 -22.39
CA LYS A 304 -12.83 -19.01 -23.51
C LYS A 304 -14.23 -18.70 -23.04
N ALA A 305 -14.73 -17.53 -23.40
CA ALA A 305 -16.07 -17.06 -23.07
C ALA A 305 -16.68 -16.27 -24.22
N LYS A 306 -18.00 -16.19 -24.25
CA LYS A 306 -18.76 -15.33 -25.16
C LYS A 306 -19.50 -14.25 -24.37
N LEU A 307 -19.41 -13.03 -24.84
CA LEU A 307 -20.01 -11.83 -24.24
C LEU A 307 -20.90 -11.11 -25.24
N TRP A 308 -21.94 -10.43 -24.74
CA TRP A 308 -22.85 -9.60 -25.55
C TRP A 308 -23.21 -8.30 -24.81
N PRO A 309 -23.68 -7.25 -25.50
CA PRO A 309 -23.99 -5.96 -24.88
C PRO A 309 -25.26 -6.03 -24.02
N CYS A 310 -25.14 -6.59 -22.82
CA CYS A 310 -26.21 -6.68 -21.84
C CYS A 310 -25.64 -6.49 -20.44
N LYS A 311 -26.43 -5.89 -19.53
CA LYS A 311 -26.03 -5.70 -18.12
C LYS A 311 -25.77 -7.02 -17.39
N ASP A 312 -26.43 -8.10 -17.81
CA ASP A 312 -26.31 -9.43 -17.20
C ASP A 312 -25.22 -10.30 -17.88
N SER A 313 -24.68 -9.86 -19.03
CA SER A 313 -23.56 -10.52 -19.70
C SER A 313 -22.24 -9.99 -19.14
N VAL A 314 -21.85 -10.57 -18.01
CA VAL A 314 -20.62 -10.23 -17.29
C VAL A 314 -19.77 -11.49 -17.14
N LEU A 315 -18.46 -11.35 -17.31
CA LEU A 315 -17.48 -12.37 -16.99
C LEU A 315 -16.59 -11.85 -15.86
N THR A 316 -16.58 -12.52 -14.72
CA THR A 316 -15.68 -12.22 -13.61
C THR A 316 -14.64 -13.33 -13.49
N ILE A 317 -13.37 -12.97 -13.57
CA ILE A 317 -12.25 -13.84 -13.20
C ILE A 317 -11.91 -13.61 -11.73
N MET A 318 -11.79 -14.69 -10.99
CA MET A 318 -11.39 -14.72 -9.59
C MET A 318 -10.03 -15.41 -9.51
N VAL A 319 -9.00 -14.67 -9.12
CA VAL A 319 -7.67 -15.19 -8.82
C VAL A 319 -7.52 -15.18 -7.30
N THR A 320 -7.43 -16.34 -6.66
CA THR A 320 -7.58 -16.45 -5.20
C THR A 320 -6.60 -17.45 -4.58
N ALA A 321 -6.04 -17.09 -3.44
CA ALA A 321 -5.29 -17.99 -2.56
C ALA A 321 -6.13 -18.48 -1.37
N GLU A 322 -7.44 -18.20 -1.36
CA GLU A 322 -8.37 -18.68 -0.34
C GLU A 322 -8.75 -20.15 -0.56
N GLU A 323 -9.25 -20.80 0.48
CA GLU A 323 -9.74 -22.18 0.37
C GLU A 323 -10.99 -22.25 -0.51
N LEU A 324 -11.05 -23.26 -1.39
CA LEU A 324 -12.17 -23.52 -2.30
C LEU A 324 -13.55 -23.53 -1.62
N SER A 325 -13.62 -24.08 -0.40
CA SER A 325 -14.84 -24.18 0.40
C SER A 325 -15.41 -22.81 0.83
N SER A 326 -14.57 -21.77 0.85
CA SER A 326 -14.95 -20.42 1.26
C SER A 326 -15.47 -19.55 0.10
N LEU A 327 -15.32 -20.02 -1.15
CA LEU A 327 -15.59 -19.22 -2.34
C LEU A 327 -17.09 -19.18 -2.68
N SER A 328 -17.53 -18.02 -3.18
CA SER A 328 -18.85 -17.85 -3.79
C SER A 328 -18.71 -17.61 -5.30
N PHE A 329 -19.41 -18.42 -6.08
CA PHE A 329 -19.47 -18.28 -7.54
C PHE A 329 -20.77 -17.64 -8.03
N ASP A 330 -21.54 -17.03 -7.12
CA ASP A 330 -22.76 -16.32 -7.48
C ASP A 330 -22.43 -14.92 -8.03
N GLN A 331 -22.86 -14.65 -9.27
CA GLN A 331 -22.56 -13.38 -9.95
C GLN A 331 -23.12 -12.16 -9.19
N HIS A 332 -24.24 -12.31 -8.50
CA HIS A 332 -24.80 -11.23 -7.70
C HIS A 332 -23.92 -10.93 -6.46
N GLN A 333 -23.44 -11.95 -5.74
CA GLN A 333 -22.46 -11.77 -4.66
C GLN A 333 -21.15 -11.12 -5.14
N LEU A 334 -20.64 -11.51 -6.31
CA LEU A 334 -19.44 -10.88 -6.90
C LEU A 334 -19.66 -9.39 -7.20
N ASN A 335 -20.82 -9.03 -7.76
CA ASN A 335 -21.18 -7.63 -8.00
C ASN A 335 -21.38 -6.84 -6.69
N LEU A 336 -21.93 -7.48 -5.65
CA LEU A 336 -22.04 -6.89 -4.32
C LEU A 336 -20.66 -6.66 -3.69
N SER A 337 -19.70 -7.58 -3.89
CA SER A 337 -18.32 -7.41 -3.42
C SER A 337 -17.71 -6.11 -3.96
N TYR A 338 -17.80 -5.85 -5.26
CA TYR A 338 -17.31 -4.59 -5.83
C TYR A 338 -18.01 -3.35 -5.26
N LYS A 339 -19.35 -3.39 -5.13
CA LYS A 339 -20.12 -2.29 -4.54
C LYS A 339 -19.71 -2.03 -3.09
N ARG A 340 -19.45 -3.08 -2.32
CA ARG A 340 -18.99 -2.98 -0.93
C ARG A 340 -17.60 -2.36 -0.86
N SER A 341 -16.64 -2.81 -1.67
CA SER A 341 -15.30 -2.22 -1.72
C SER A 341 -15.34 -0.72 -2.07
N LYS A 342 -16.19 -0.30 -3.00
CA LYS A 342 -16.41 1.13 -3.29
C LYS A 342 -17.06 1.88 -2.13
N ALA A 343 -18.04 1.27 -1.47
CA ALA A 343 -18.71 1.88 -0.32
C ALA A 343 -17.75 2.05 0.86
N GLU A 344 -16.85 1.10 1.11
CA GLU A 344 -15.81 1.16 2.14
C GLU A 344 -14.84 2.33 1.88
N GLN A 345 -14.35 2.48 0.64
CA GLN A 345 -13.48 3.61 0.27
C GLN A 345 -14.19 4.97 0.39
N LYS A 346 -15.47 5.05 0.00
CA LYS A 346 -16.27 6.27 0.18
C LYS A 346 -16.52 6.58 1.65
N HIS A 347 -16.84 5.56 2.45
CA HIS A 347 -17.08 5.70 3.87
C HIS A 347 -15.84 6.25 4.57
N LEU A 348 -14.66 5.68 4.27
CA LEU A 348 -13.37 6.16 4.78
C LEU A 348 -13.15 7.65 4.50
N VAL A 349 -13.35 8.09 3.26
CA VAL A 349 -13.19 9.51 2.90
C VAL A 349 -14.22 10.37 3.65
N SER A 350 -15.47 9.93 3.69
CA SER A 350 -16.55 10.70 4.30
C SER A 350 -16.41 10.82 5.82
N SER A 351 -15.91 9.80 6.52
CA SER A 351 -15.73 9.83 7.98
C SER A 351 -14.61 10.80 8.41
N VAL A 352 -13.65 11.04 7.51
CA VAL A 352 -12.54 11.98 7.72
C VAL A 352 -12.96 13.40 7.37
N ILE A 353 -13.56 13.62 6.19
CA ILE A 353 -13.86 14.97 5.66
C ILE A 353 -15.10 15.60 6.29
N GLN A 354 -16.10 14.82 6.73
CA GLN A 354 -17.32 15.41 7.26
C GLN A 354 -17.06 16.16 8.58
N PRO A 355 -17.53 17.41 8.71
CA PRO A 355 -17.44 18.15 9.96
C PRO A 355 -18.21 17.42 11.05
N LEU A 356 -17.63 17.36 12.25
CA LEU A 356 -18.33 16.88 13.43
C LEU A 356 -19.54 17.79 13.67
N ARG A 357 -20.74 17.25 13.46
CA ARG A 357 -22.00 17.94 13.77
C ARG A 357 -22.33 17.68 15.23
N TYR A 358 -22.26 18.73 16.04
CA TYR A 358 -22.73 18.67 17.42
C TYR A 358 -24.20 19.11 17.45
N PHE A 359 -25.07 18.23 17.99
CA PHE A 359 -26.44 18.58 18.35
C PHE A 359 -26.48 18.91 19.84
N GLY A 360 -26.54 20.21 20.16
CA GLY A 360 -26.79 20.71 21.51
C GLY A 360 -28.12 21.48 21.59
N GLU A 361 -28.53 21.86 22.80
CA GLU A 361 -29.80 22.58 23.07
C GLU A 361 -29.92 23.95 22.36
N GLY A 362 -28.85 24.45 21.72
CA GLY A 362 -28.80 25.73 20.99
C GLY A 362 -28.80 25.63 19.45
N GLY A 363 -28.94 24.44 18.85
CA GLY A 363 -28.93 24.24 17.39
C GLY A 363 -27.66 23.59 16.84
N GLU A 364 -27.63 23.34 15.53
CA GLU A 364 -26.54 22.65 14.81
C GLU A 364 -25.30 23.56 14.73
N THR A 365 -24.19 23.15 15.36
CA THR A 365 -22.88 23.80 15.18
C THR A 365 -21.97 22.84 14.40
N SER A 366 -21.55 23.26 13.21
CA SER A 366 -20.54 22.57 12.39
C SER A 366 -19.21 23.30 12.53
N HIS A 367 -18.17 22.61 12.99
CA HIS A 367 -16.80 23.08 12.83
C HIS A 367 -16.23 22.42 11.58
N ASP A 368 -16.08 23.20 10.51
CA ASP A 368 -15.33 22.75 9.34
C ASP A 368 -13.86 22.59 9.76
N ALA A 369 -13.25 21.46 9.39
CA ALA A 369 -11.82 21.31 9.54
C ALA A 369 -11.15 22.45 8.77
N GLN A 370 -10.26 23.21 9.42
CA GLN A 370 -9.45 24.22 8.74
C GLN A 370 -8.57 23.51 7.70
N MET A 371 -9.07 23.40 6.47
CA MET A 371 -8.29 22.92 5.35
C MET A 371 -7.25 23.99 5.04
N LEU A 372 -5.98 23.67 5.28
CA LEU A 372 -4.87 24.46 4.74
C LEU A 372 -5.05 24.52 3.22
N SER A 373 -4.95 25.73 2.65
CA SER A 373 -4.89 25.93 1.21
C SER A 373 -3.59 25.30 0.69
N LEU A 374 -3.62 24.02 0.32
CA LEU A 374 -2.52 23.35 -0.35
C LEU A 374 -2.33 24.05 -1.71
N PRO A 375 -1.09 24.43 -2.08
CA PRO A 375 -0.88 25.50 -3.06
C PRO A 375 -1.40 25.12 -4.45
N PRO A 376 -2.10 26.01 -5.17
CA PRO A 376 -2.15 25.95 -6.62
C PRO A 376 -1.02 26.83 -7.14
N ALA A 377 0.06 26.21 -7.64
CA ALA A 377 1.05 26.94 -8.42
C ALA A 377 1.47 26.17 -9.68
N SER A 378 0.51 25.48 -10.33
CA SER A 378 0.53 25.24 -11.78
C SER A 378 -0.74 24.57 -12.32
N ASP A 379 -1.48 23.82 -11.49
CA ASP A 379 -2.65 23.06 -11.96
C ASP A 379 -3.96 23.59 -11.35
N THR A 380 -4.76 24.29 -12.16
CA THR A 380 -6.00 24.98 -11.75
C THR A 380 -7.23 24.06 -11.72
N THR A 381 -7.04 22.74 -11.75
CA THR A 381 -8.12 21.78 -12.04
C THR A 381 -8.64 20.99 -10.84
N LEU A 382 -7.87 20.88 -9.75
CA LEU A 382 -8.22 20.09 -8.55
C LEU A 382 -8.53 20.99 -7.34
N SER A 383 -9.65 20.73 -6.67
CA SER A 383 -9.95 21.41 -5.41
C SER A 383 -9.15 20.81 -4.24
N SER A 384 -8.94 21.59 -3.16
CA SER A 384 -8.25 21.10 -1.96
C SER A 384 -8.94 19.87 -1.33
N GLU A 385 -10.27 19.81 -1.37
CA GLU A 385 -11.05 18.66 -0.91
C GLU A 385 -10.80 17.42 -1.77
N GLU A 386 -10.72 17.58 -3.09
CA GLU A 386 -10.43 16.48 -4.01
C GLU A 386 -9.01 15.94 -3.83
N PHE A 387 -8.04 16.83 -3.65
CA PHE A 387 -6.67 16.43 -3.36
C PHE A 387 -6.58 15.66 -2.03
N LEU A 388 -7.24 16.16 -0.97
CA LEU A 388 -7.29 15.48 0.32
C LEU A 388 -7.95 14.10 0.21
N ARG A 389 -9.03 13.97 -0.59
CA ARG A 389 -9.67 12.68 -0.85
C ARG A 389 -8.70 11.68 -1.49
N LEU A 390 -7.92 12.11 -2.47
CA LEU A 390 -6.89 11.27 -3.09
C LEU A 390 -5.81 10.87 -2.08
N LEU A 391 -5.38 11.80 -1.23
CA LEU A 391 -4.40 11.53 -0.19
C LEU A 391 -4.90 10.51 0.84
N ILE A 392 -6.15 10.61 1.28
CA ILE A 392 -6.78 9.64 2.20
C ILE A 392 -6.86 8.25 1.56
N GLN A 393 -7.27 8.17 0.29
CA GLN A 393 -7.34 6.90 -0.43
C GLN A 393 -5.96 6.26 -0.63
N ALA A 394 -4.93 7.07 -0.90
CA ALA A 394 -3.55 6.61 -1.00
C ALA A 394 -3.00 6.15 0.37
N ALA A 395 -3.24 6.93 1.43
CA ALA A 395 -2.83 6.63 2.80
C ALA A 395 -3.34 5.26 3.28
N ASP A 396 -4.57 4.90 2.93
CA ASP A 396 -5.19 3.62 3.29
C ASP A 396 -4.38 2.41 2.82
N ARG A 397 -3.64 2.54 1.71
CA ARG A 397 -2.90 1.43 1.09
C ARG A 397 -1.66 1.01 1.89
N PHE A 398 -1.16 1.87 2.77
CA PHE A 398 0.05 1.60 3.56
C PHE A 398 -0.23 0.95 4.91
N LEU A 399 -1.50 0.94 5.36
CA LEU A 399 -1.89 0.29 6.60
C LEU A 399 -2.26 -1.17 6.33
N VAL A 400 -1.53 -2.10 6.95
CA VAL A 400 -1.73 -3.54 6.76
C VAL A 400 -1.76 -4.29 8.09
N GLN A 401 -2.59 -5.33 8.16
CA GLN A 401 -2.60 -6.29 9.25
C GLN A 401 -1.58 -7.39 8.94
N ARG A 402 -0.52 -7.47 9.74
CA ARG A 402 0.56 -8.46 9.57
C ARG A 402 0.47 -9.53 10.64
N ALA A 403 0.60 -10.79 10.24
CA ALA A 403 0.72 -11.90 11.19
C ALA A 403 1.96 -11.74 12.07
N LEU A 404 1.83 -11.98 13.36
CA LEU A 404 2.96 -11.95 14.29
C LEU A 404 3.90 -13.14 14.01
N PRO A 405 5.22 -12.94 14.03
CA PRO A 405 6.16 -14.04 13.85
C PRO A 405 6.06 -15.05 15.02
N PRO A 406 6.22 -16.37 14.77
CA PRO A 406 6.25 -17.40 15.80
C PRO A 406 7.39 -17.16 16.80
N GLY A 407 7.12 -17.34 18.11
CA GLY A 407 8.13 -17.16 19.15
C GLY A 407 8.40 -15.70 19.56
N ASP A 408 7.56 -14.76 19.12
CA ASP A 408 7.55 -13.40 19.65
C ASP A 408 7.33 -13.43 21.19
N PRO A 409 8.08 -12.67 22.02
CA PRO A 409 8.07 -12.76 23.49
C PRO A 409 6.71 -12.77 24.20
N VAL A 410 5.62 -12.32 23.56
CA VAL A 410 4.25 -12.37 24.12
C VAL A 410 3.60 -13.76 24.03
N ASP A 411 4.11 -14.66 23.19
CA ASP A 411 3.60 -16.04 23.10
C ASP A 411 3.73 -16.80 24.44
N LYS A 412 4.60 -16.32 25.34
CA LYS A 412 4.75 -16.85 26.71
C LYS A 412 3.80 -16.24 27.74
N MET A 413 3.17 -15.09 27.45
CA MET A 413 2.30 -14.36 28.40
C MET A 413 0.80 -14.41 28.03
N SER A 414 0.44 -14.85 26.83
CA SER A 414 -0.95 -15.01 26.40
C SER A 414 -1.50 -16.41 26.70
N LEU A 415 -1.61 -16.77 27.98
CA LEU A 415 -2.30 -18.00 28.40
C LEU A 415 -3.84 -17.86 28.38
N PHE A 416 -4.40 -16.66 28.11
CA PHE A 416 -5.84 -16.40 28.23
C PHE A 416 -6.48 -15.52 27.13
N SER A 417 -5.81 -15.24 26.01
CA SER A 417 -6.42 -14.54 24.87
C SER A 417 -6.11 -15.25 23.55
N HIS A 418 -7.15 -15.82 22.93
CA HIS A 418 -7.09 -16.47 21.62
C HIS A 418 -7.09 -15.49 20.42
N SER A 419 -6.96 -14.16 20.63
CA SER A 419 -7.45 -13.19 19.64
C SER A 419 -6.44 -12.29 18.92
N GLN A 420 -5.14 -12.26 19.25
CA GLN A 420 -4.20 -11.37 18.53
C GLN A 420 -3.06 -12.15 17.85
N GLN A 421 -3.38 -12.80 16.73
CA GLN A 421 -2.41 -13.38 15.79
C GLN A 421 -1.86 -12.36 14.77
N SER A 422 -2.37 -11.12 14.75
CA SER A 422 -1.93 -10.07 13.84
C SER A 422 -1.86 -8.68 14.50
N ALA A 423 -0.98 -7.84 13.98
CA ALA A 423 -0.81 -6.45 14.38
C ALA A 423 -0.89 -5.51 13.17
N PRO A 424 -1.51 -4.32 13.33
CA PRO A 424 -1.42 -3.28 12.32
C PRO A 424 0.03 -2.79 12.22
N VAL A 425 0.50 -2.59 10.99
CA VAL A 425 1.78 -1.96 10.68
C VAL A 425 1.60 -0.98 9.52
N ILE A 426 2.52 -0.03 9.43
CA ILE A 426 2.62 0.92 8.33
C ILE A 426 3.79 0.47 7.44
N LEU A 427 3.54 0.26 6.15
CA LEU A 427 4.57 -0.02 5.16
C LEU A 427 5.35 1.26 4.81
N SER A 428 6.65 1.14 4.64
CA SER A 428 7.52 2.22 4.14
C SER A 428 7.47 2.33 2.61
N ASP A 429 7.43 1.18 1.96
CA ASP A 429 7.32 1.04 0.51
C ASP A 429 6.43 -0.15 0.21
N TYR A 430 5.52 0.04 -0.73
CA TYR A 430 4.53 -0.95 -1.06
C TYR A 430 5.10 -2.11 -1.90
N PHE A 431 6.07 -1.86 -2.77
CA PHE A 431 6.62 -2.94 -3.61
C PHE A 431 7.57 -3.84 -2.85
N SER A 432 8.36 -3.29 -1.93
CA SER A 432 9.22 -4.10 -1.04
C SER A 432 8.46 -4.72 0.14
N LEU A 433 7.26 -4.20 0.47
CA LEU A 433 6.49 -4.55 1.66
C LEU A 433 7.31 -4.43 2.96
N GLU A 434 8.33 -3.57 2.94
CA GLU A 434 9.19 -3.33 4.08
C GLU A 434 8.53 -2.40 5.10
N VAL A 435 8.87 -2.63 6.36
CA VAL A 435 8.45 -1.79 7.49
C VAL A 435 9.71 -1.25 8.13
N HIS A 436 10.04 0.01 7.84
CA HIS A 436 11.05 0.74 8.58
C HIS A 436 10.40 1.48 9.75
N THR A 437 10.96 1.28 10.93
CA THR A 437 10.40 1.79 12.18
C THR A 437 10.34 3.32 12.17
N ARG A 438 11.39 3.98 11.67
CA ARG A 438 11.46 5.44 11.56
C ARG A 438 10.31 5.99 10.70
N ASP A 439 10.16 5.49 9.48
CA ASP A 439 9.18 5.99 8.52
C ASP A 439 7.75 5.79 9.05
N ALA A 440 7.49 4.63 9.64
CA ALA A 440 6.21 4.33 10.25
C ALA A 440 5.86 5.31 11.38
N LEU A 441 6.82 5.64 12.26
CA LEU A 441 6.60 6.57 13.37
C LEU A 441 6.42 8.02 12.90
N ILE A 442 7.12 8.44 11.83
CA ILE A 442 6.90 9.74 11.19
C ILE A 442 5.51 9.80 10.54
N ALA A 443 5.11 8.74 9.84
CA ALA A 443 3.85 8.69 9.10
C ALA A 443 2.62 8.43 9.98
N LEU A 444 2.79 7.85 11.18
CA LEU A 444 1.70 7.44 12.07
C LEU A 444 0.69 8.56 12.32
N PRO A 445 1.06 9.80 12.67
CA PRO A 445 0.07 10.88 12.86
C PRO A 445 -0.77 11.16 11.62
N GLY A 446 -0.16 11.19 10.44
CA GLY A 446 -0.87 11.45 9.18
C GLY A 446 -1.77 10.30 8.72
N LEU A 447 -1.28 9.05 8.86
CA LEU A 447 -2.00 7.87 8.39
C LEU A 447 -3.08 7.38 9.36
N THR A 448 -2.95 7.67 10.66
CA THR A 448 -3.87 7.16 11.68
C THR A 448 -4.62 8.25 12.46
N LEU A 449 -3.97 9.32 12.91
CA LEU A 449 -4.63 10.32 13.74
C LEU A 449 -5.49 11.28 12.90
N ALA A 450 -4.93 11.78 11.79
CA ALA A 450 -5.66 12.62 10.85
C ALA A 450 -6.85 11.89 10.20
N THR A 451 -6.80 10.56 10.13
CA THR A 451 -7.87 9.70 9.61
C THR A 451 -8.78 9.13 10.70
N LYS A 452 -8.62 9.55 11.96
CA LYS A 452 -9.40 9.13 13.15
C LYS A 452 -9.33 7.63 13.48
N ARG A 453 -8.25 6.96 13.06
CA ARG A 453 -7.92 5.55 13.33
C ARG A 453 -7.14 5.41 14.64
N PHE A 454 -7.71 5.90 15.75
CA PHE A 454 -7.02 5.97 17.05
C PHE A 454 -6.66 4.60 17.63
N ASP A 455 -7.56 3.62 17.51
CA ASP A 455 -7.30 2.26 17.99
C ASP A 455 -6.14 1.58 17.24
N GLU A 456 -5.99 1.86 15.95
CA GLU A 456 -4.88 1.37 15.15
C GLU A 456 -3.57 2.03 15.55
N ALA A 457 -3.57 3.36 15.76
CA ALA A 457 -2.43 4.08 16.31
C ALA A 457 -1.96 3.49 17.64
N ARG A 458 -2.90 3.25 18.57
CA ARG A 458 -2.65 2.62 19.87
C ARG A 458 -2.01 1.24 19.73
N ARG A 459 -2.57 0.41 18.84
CA ARG A 459 -2.06 -0.95 18.57
C ARG A 459 -0.68 -0.93 17.93
N ILE A 460 -0.40 0.00 17.01
CA ILE A 460 0.91 0.17 16.39
C ILE A 460 1.97 0.56 17.44
N LEU A 461 1.70 1.60 18.24
CA LEU A 461 2.63 2.04 19.29
C LEU A 461 2.94 0.91 20.28
N ARG A 462 1.90 0.25 20.80
CA ARG A 462 2.07 -0.91 21.70
C ARG A 462 2.84 -2.06 21.03
N TYR A 463 2.59 -2.31 19.74
CA TYR A 463 3.30 -3.36 19.01
C TYR A 463 4.80 -3.05 18.89
N TYR A 464 5.15 -1.81 18.57
CA TYR A 464 6.55 -1.38 18.42
C TYR A 464 7.28 -1.42 19.77
N ALA A 465 6.60 -1.06 20.86
CA ALA A 465 7.16 -1.07 22.21
C ALA A 465 7.72 -2.44 22.63
N ARG A 466 7.16 -3.54 22.09
CA ARG A 466 7.63 -4.91 22.38
C ARG A 466 9.07 -5.17 21.94
N TYR A 467 9.60 -4.34 21.05
CA TYR A 467 10.94 -4.51 20.48
C TYR A 467 11.97 -3.55 21.08
N PHE A 468 11.63 -2.79 22.13
CA PHE A 468 12.62 -2.04 22.90
C PHE A 468 13.71 -2.99 23.44
N LYS A 469 14.96 -2.59 23.25
CA LYS A 469 16.12 -3.30 23.79
C LYS A 469 17.13 -2.29 24.29
N GLN A 470 17.32 -2.25 25.61
CA GLN A 470 18.21 -1.30 26.27
C GLN A 470 17.87 0.14 25.85
N GLY A 471 16.59 0.51 25.94
CA GLY A 471 16.14 1.86 25.60
C GLY A 471 16.23 2.23 24.11
N LEU A 472 16.41 1.28 23.20
CA LEU A 472 16.41 1.54 21.75
C LEU A 472 15.39 0.69 21.00
N LEU A 473 14.78 1.28 19.97
CA LEU A 473 13.99 0.58 18.97
C LEU A 473 14.84 0.15 17.77
N PRO A 474 14.52 -0.98 17.12
CA PRO A 474 15.19 -1.41 15.91
C PRO A 474 14.74 -0.57 14.71
N ASP A 475 15.56 -0.50 13.67
CA ASP A 475 15.27 0.20 12.41
C ASP A 475 14.20 -0.46 11.54
N ARG A 476 13.91 -1.73 11.82
CA ARG A 476 12.90 -2.54 11.13
C ARG A 476 12.25 -3.48 12.13
N LEU A 477 11.13 -4.05 11.72
CA LEU A 477 10.49 -5.15 12.46
C LEU A 477 11.07 -6.52 12.05
N PRO A 478 10.97 -7.54 12.91
CA PRO A 478 11.37 -8.91 12.56
C PRO A 478 10.44 -9.50 11.48
N SER A 479 10.99 -10.39 10.66
CA SER A 479 10.23 -11.29 9.78
C SER A 479 10.70 -12.74 9.96
N LEU A 480 9.95 -13.71 9.43
CA LEU A 480 10.32 -15.13 9.46
C LEU A 480 11.72 -15.39 8.88
N GLU A 481 12.04 -14.75 7.76
CA GLU A 481 13.34 -14.89 7.09
C GLU A 481 14.45 -14.07 7.75
N ARG A 482 14.10 -13.00 8.47
CA ARG A 482 15.05 -12.02 8.98
C ARG A 482 14.77 -11.66 10.44
N PRO A 483 15.24 -12.45 11.41
CA PRO A 483 15.16 -12.11 12.83
C PRO A 483 15.96 -10.84 13.13
N LEU A 484 15.68 -10.18 14.27
CA LEU A 484 16.42 -8.98 14.68
C LEU A 484 17.83 -9.32 15.17
N GLU A 485 18.80 -8.53 14.72
CA GLU A 485 20.21 -8.61 15.11
C GLU A 485 20.65 -7.32 15.83
N LYS A 486 21.83 -7.33 16.45
CA LYS A 486 22.37 -6.15 17.15
C LYS A 486 22.49 -4.92 16.23
N ARG A 487 22.83 -5.12 14.96
CA ARG A 487 22.96 -4.05 13.96
C ARG A 487 21.65 -3.32 13.66
N ASP A 488 20.50 -3.97 13.88
CA ASP A 488 19.20 -3.35 13.62
C ASP A 488 18.88 -2.26 14.67
N TYR A 489 19.58 -2.23 15.80
CA TYR A 489 19.40 -1.21 16.86
C TYR A 489 20.36 -0.02 16.71
N GLY A 490 20.83 0.23 15.48
CA GLY A 490 21.90 1.19 15.18
C GLY A 490 21.49 2.66 15.22
N SER A 491 20.23 3.00 15.01
CA SER A 491 19.85 4.38 14.72
C SER A 491 19.83 5.30 15.94
N ALA A 492 20.27 6.55 15.73
CA ALA A 492 20.24 7.60 16.73
C ALA A 492 18.86 8.24 16.90
N ASP A 493 18.02 8.26 15.85
CA ASP A 493 16.76 9.00 15.83
C ASP A 493 15.51 8.12 15.91
N THR A 494 15.59 6.82 15.59
CA THR A 494 14.42 5.93 15.48
C THR A 494 13.62 5.92 16.78
N THR A 495 14.29 5.79 17.92
CA THR A 495 13.64 5.84 19.23
C THR A 495 13.08 7.22 19.54
N LEU A 496 13.75 8.30 19.14
CA LEU A 496 13.26 9.67 19.39
C LEU A 496 11.99 9.98 18.58
N TRP A 497 11.85 9.39 17.39
CA TRP A 497 10.60 9.44 16.63
C TRP A 497 9.43 8.73 17.32
N TYR A 498 9.70 7.79 18.23
CA TYR A 498 8.66 7.17 19.05
C TYR A 498 8.08 8.16 20.07
N PHE A 499 8.92 9.00 20.68
CA PHE A 499 8.46 10.08 21.56
C PHE A 499 7.58 11.07 20.79
N PHE A 500 7.97 11.41 19.57
CA PHE A 500 7.16 12.25 18.67
C PHE A 500 5.80 11.62 18.36
N ALA A 501 5.78 10.36 17.89
CA ALA A 501 4.54 9.68 17.54
C ALA A 501 3.60 9.51 18.75
N LEU A 502 4.16 9.18 19.91
CA LEU A 502 3.40 9.07 21.17
C LEU A 502 2.86 10.43 21.63
N ASP A 503 3.63 11.52 21.54
CA ASP A 503 3.14 12.87 21.87
C ASP A 503 1.95 13.24 20.98
N HIS A 504 2.06 13.06 19.66
CA HIS A 504 0.95 13.32 18.75
C HIS A 504 -0.30 12.49 19.08
N TYR A 505 -0.12 11.20 19.42
CA TYR A 505 -1.21 10.34 19.87
C TYR A 505 -1.84 10.89 21.15
N LEU A 506 -1.06 11.19 22.19
CA LEU A 506 -1.54 11.71 23.48
C LEU A 506 -2.23 13.07 23.36
N GLN A 507 -1.69 14.00 22.55
CA GLN A 507 -2.34 15.29 22.29
C GLN A 507 -3.70 15.13 21.61
N THR A 508 -3.88 14.06 20.83
CA THR A 508 -5.14 13.80 20.12
C THR A 508 -6.14 13.03 20.98
N THR A 509 -5.71 11.96 21.64
CA THR A 509 -6.58 10.98 22.30
C THR A 509 -6.69 11.14 23.81
N HIS A 510 -5.72 11.80 24.43
CA HIS A 510 -5.60 11.91 25.89
C HIS A 510 -5.53 10.54 26.61
N ASP A 511 -5.09 9.49 25.92
CA ASP A 511 -4.93 8.13 26.46
C ASP A 511 -3.65 8.00 27.31
N TYR A 512 -3.68 8.61 28.50
CA TYR A 512 -2.59 8.55 29.47
C TYR A 512 -2.39 7.16 30.09
N GLN A 513 -3.38 6.26 29.96
CA GLN A 513 -3.20 4.85 30.35
C GLN A 513 -2.14 4.17 29.47
N LEU A 514 -2.12 4.46 28.18
CA LEU A 514 -1.06 3.97 27.30
C LEU A 514 0.30 4.57 27.70
N LEU A 515 0.34 5.85 28.08
CA LEU A 515 1.59 6.47 28.56
C LEU A 515 2.12 5.73 29.79
N GLU A 516 1.29 5.45 30.79
CA GLU A 516 1.65 4.68 32.00
C GLU A 516 2.24 3.30 31.65
N GLU A 517 1.61 2.59 30.71
CA GLU A 517 2.08 1.28 30.23
C GLU A 517 3.49 1.36 29.63
N LEU A 518 3.74 2.40 28.82
CA LEU A 518 4.97 2.55 28.04
C LEU A 518 6.09 3.29 28.77
N TYR A 519 5.80 3.94 29.89
CA TYR A 519 6.66 4.94 30.52
C TYR A 519 8.06 4.41 30.87
N HIS A 520 8.13 3.17 31.35
CA HIS A 520 9.38 2.52 31.72
C HIS A 520 10.38 2.40 30.55
N HIS A 521 9.90 2.13 29.33
CA HIS A 521 10.75 2.11 28.13
C HIS A 521 11.32 3.50 27.81
N LEU A 522 10.54 4.55 28.06
CA LEU A 522 10.94 5.94 27.80
C LEU A 522 12.03 6.38 28.78
N ILE A 523 11.90 6.04 30.06
CA ILE A 523 12.94 6.23 31.07
C ILE A 523 14.23 5.50 30.67
N GLU A 524 14.12 4.20 30.33
CA GLU A 524 15.28 3.40 29.90
C GLU A 524 15.97 4.03 28.68
N SER A 525 15.19 4.56 27.74
CA SER A 525 15.70 5.25 26.55
C SER A 525 16.54 6.48 26.90
N VAL A 526 16.01 7.38 27.72
CA VAL A 526 16.72 8.60 28.14
C VAL A 526 18.00 8.26 28.91
N ASN A 527 17.93 7.27 29.80
CA ASN A 527 19.09 6.79 30.54
C ASN A 527 20.15 6.16 29.62
N CYS A 528 19.72 5.38 28.62
CA CYS A 528 20.63 4.78 27.64
C CYS A 528 21.34 5.85 26.80
N TYR A 529 20.61 6.84 26.30
CA TYR A 529 21.21 7.98 25.58
C TYR A 529 22.19 8.77 26.46
N THR A 530 21.87 8.98 27.74
CA THR A 530 22.72 9.73 28.67
C THR A 530 24.01 8.98 29.03
N GLN A 531 23.93 7.68 29.30
CA GLN A 531 25.08 6.85 29.68
C GLN A 531 25.92 6.39 28.47
N GLY A 532 25.28 6.30 27.31
CA GLY A 532 25.85 5.79 26.08
C GLY A 532 25.21 4.48 25.64
N THR A 533 24.73 4.47 24.41
CA THR A 533 24.10 3.31 23.77
C THR A 533 25.14 2.26 23.34
N LEU A 534 24.66 1.05 23.02
CA LEU A 534 25.48 -0.03 22.44
C LEU A 534 26.24 0.39 21.16
N ASN A 535 25.73 1.39 20.46
CA ASN A 535 26.26 1.87 19.19
C ASN A 535 26.98 3.22 19.33
N GLY A 536 27.41 3.57 20.55
CA GLY A 536 28.27 4.71 20.83
C GLY A 536 27.59 6.06 20.69
N ILE A 537 26.27 6.10 20.52
CA ILE A 537 25.48 7.33 20.63
C ILE A 537 25.40 7.69 22.11
N LYS A 538 25.81 8.90 22.47
CA LYS A 538 25.80 9.35 23.87
C LYS A 538 25.58 10.84 23.96
N VAL A 539 25.00 11.29 25.07
CA VAL A 539 25.00 12.71 25.45
C VAL A 539 26.42 13.13 25.79
N ASP A 540 26.85 14.24 25.22
CA ASP A 540 28.09 14.90 25.60
C ASP A 540 27.88 15.63 26.94
N PRO A 541 28.62 15.27 27.99
CA PRO A 541 28.43 15.84 29.32
C PRO A 541 28.82 17.31 29.41
N ASP A 542 29.48 17.90 28.42
CA ASP A 542 29.92 19.30 28.42
C ASP A 542 28.82 20.24 27.92
N ASP A 543 27.94 19.80 27.03
CA ASP A 543 26.90 20.65 26.43
C ASP A 543 25.49 20.06 26.45
N GLY A 544 25.32 18.80 26.84
CA GLY A 544 24.02 18.12 26.87
C GLY A 544 23.47 17.75 25.49
N LEU A 545 24.30 17.77 24.44
CA LEU A 545 23.94 17.41 23.06
C LEU A 545 24.28 15.94 22.75
N LEU A 546 23.45 15.28 21.96
CA LEU A 546 23.71 13.93 21.46
C LEU A 546 24.79 13.91 20.39
N ARG A 547 25.80 13.09 20.62
CA ARG A 547 26.92 12.83 19.73
C ARG A 547 26.87 11.40 19.17
N VAL A 548 27.22 11.27 17.90
CA VAL A 548 27.04 10.09 17.04
C VAL A 548 28.37 9.84 16.31
N ASP A 549 29.21 8.96 16.87
CA ASP A 549 30.63 8.83 16.47
C ASP A 549 31.02 7.49 15.83
N GLN A 550 30.15 6.48 15.83
CA GLN A 550 30.60 5.14 15.47
C GLN A 550 31.04 5.01 13.99
N PRO A 551 32.20 4.39 13.72
CA PRO A 551 32.65 4.08 12.37
C PRO A 551 31.75 3.03 11.69
N GLY A 552 31.42 3.23 10.41
CA GLY A 552 30.89 2.18 9.53
C GLY A 552 29.38 2.12 9.32
N ASN A 553 28.56 2.77 10.15
CA ASN A 553 27.09 2.80 9.97
C ASN A 553 26.58 4.24 9.78
N SER A 554 25.62 4.46 8.87
CA SER A 554 24.84 5.70 8.87
C SER A 554 23.76 5.60 9.95
N LEU A 555 23.98 6.35 11.04
CA LEU A 555 23.16 6.34 12.26
C LEU A 555 22.03 7.39 12.22
N THR A 556 21.90 8.11 11.09
CA THR A 556 20.82 9.07 10.80
C THR A 556 19.97 8.58 9.63
N TRP A 557 18.88 9.28 9.30
CA TRP A 557 18.01 8.94 8.18
C TRP A 557 18.68 9.04 6.80
N MET A 558 19.71 9.88 6.62
CA MET A 558 20.46 10.00 5.37
C MET A 558 21.42 8.81 5.20
N ARG A 559 20.91 7.71 4.62
CA ARG A 559 21.61 6.41 4.50
C ARG A 559 22.19 6.11 3.11
N ALA A 560 22.22 7.06 2.20
CA ALA A 560 22.81 6.85 0.88
C ALA A 560 24.26 6.36 1.02
N SER A 561 24.61 5.30 0.29
CA SER A 561 25.96 4.76 0.21
C SER A 561 26.31 4.52 -1.25
N ILE A 562 27.56 4.79 -1.61
CA ILE A 562 28.13 4.47 -2.92
C ILE A 562 29.22 3.43 -2.64
N ASP A 563 29.11 2.26 -3.26
CA ASP A 563 30.06 1.14 -3.11
C ASP A 563 30.33 0.73 -1.65
N GLY A 564 29.29 0.74 -0.81
CA GLY A 564 29.38 0.36 0.61
C GLY A 564 29.97 1.44 1.53
N THR A 565 30.37 2.59 0.98
CA THR A 565 30.77 3.77 1.77
C THR A 565 29.59 4.73 1.90
N PRO A 566 29.20 5.16 3.11
CA PRO A 566 28.17 6.18 3.26
C PRO A 566 28.55 7.43 2.45
N SER A 567 27.66 7.91 1.58
CA SER A 567 27.94 9.05 0.69
C SER A 567 27.97 10.38 1.43
N ALA A 568 27.41 10.44 2.64
CA ALA A 568 27.47 11.58 3.54
C ALA A 568 27.39 11.12 5.02
N PRO A 569 28.49 10.64 5.63
CA PRO A 569 28.48 10.23 7.03
C PRO A 569 28.31 11.44 7.96
N ARG A 570 27.11 11.63 8.51
CA ARG A 570 26.78 12.73 9.44
C ARG A 570 27.25 12.41 10.87
N ARG A 571 28.57 12.21 11.02
CA ARG A 571 29.22 11.95 12.32
C ARG A 571 29.47 13.24 13.09
N GLY A 572 29.37 13.19 14.41
CA GLY A 572 29.40 14.36 15.28
C GLY A 572 28.04 14.55 15.94
N LYS A 573 27.49 15.76 15.92
CA LYS A 573 26.19 16.08 16.50
C LYS A 573 25.25 16.57 15.40
N PRO A 574 24.41 15.71 14.82
CA PRO A 574 23.44 16.11 13.78
C PRO A 574 22.35 17.01 14.35
N VAL A 575 21.94 18.00 13.57
CA VAL A 575 20.97 19.03 14.00
C VAL A 575 19.60 18.45 14.37
N GLU A 576 19.06 17.54 13.56
CA GLU A 576 17.72 16.98 13.79
C GLU A 576 17.67 15.98 14.94
N VAL A 577 18.75 15.20 15.13
CA VAL A 577 18.86 14.26 16.26
C VAL A 577 18.83 15.05 17.58
N ASN A 578 19.52 16.19 17.62
CA ASN A 578 19.55 17.05 18.79
C ASN A 578 18.24 17.82 19.00
N ALA A 579 17.55 18.22 17.93
CA ALA A 579 16.20 18.78 18.03
C ALA A 579 15.20 17.76 18.61
N LEU A 580 15.24 16.52 18.10
CA LEU A 580 14.42 15.41 18.60
C LEU A 580 14.75 15.06 20.06
N TRP A 581 16.03 15.11 20.45
CA TRP A 581 16.46 14.90 21.81
C TRP A 581 15.94 15.96 22.78
N TYR A 582 16.09 17.24 22.43
CA TYR A 582 15.50 18.33 23.21
C TYR A 582 13.99 18.18 23.37
N ASN A 583 13.30 17.80 22.29
CA ASN A 583 11.87 17.53 22.33
C ASN A 583 11.53 16.35 23.25
N ALA A 584 12.27 15.24 23.18
CA ALA A 584 12.08 14.08 24.06
C ALA A 584 12.27 14.42 25.54
N LEU A 585 13.32 15.18 25.90
CA LEU A 585 13.55 15.64 27.28
C LEU A 585 12.41 16.55 27.77
N SER A 586 11.94 17.45 26.91
CA SER A 586 10.82 18.35 27.22
C SER A 586 9.51 17.58 27.43
N LEU A 587 9.27 16.55 26.62
CA LEU A 587 8.13 15.64 26.76
C LEU A 587 8.22 14.83 28.06
N MET A 588 9.40 14.27 28.38
CA MET A 588 9.60 13.55 29.64
C MET A 588 9.34 14.44 30.84
N HIS A 589 9.80 15.69 30.84
CA HIS A 589 9.48 16.63 31.90
C HIS A 589 7.95 16.81 32.07
N GLN A 590 7.23 17.04 30.97
CA GLN A 590 5.77 17.19 30.99
C GLN A 590 5.06 15.92 31.48
N TRP A 591 5.48 14.75 30.99
CA TRP A 591 4.87 13.47 31.33
C TRP A 591 5.11 13.10 32.79
N THR A 592 6.32 13.31 33.34
CA THR A 592 6.56 13.10 34.78
C THR A 592 5.68 14.00 35.64
N GLN A 593 5.53 15.29 35.28
CA GLN A 593 4.65 16.21 36.02
C GLN A 593 3.19 15.74 36.01
N HIS A 594 2.72 15.20 34.88
CA HIS A 594 1.38 14.63 34.79
C HIS A 594 1.23 13.40 35.70
N HIS A 595 2.21 12.48 35.72
CA HIS A 595 2.18 11.31 36.61
C HIS A 595 2.15 11.71 38.10
N GLU A 596 2.94 12.70 38.52
CA GLU A 596 2.94 13.20 39.89
C GLU A 596 1.58 13.78 40.30
N GLN A 597 0.96 14.55 39.42
CA GLN A 597 -0.38 15.13 39.65
C GLN A 597 -1.47 14.05 39.72
N SER A 598 -1.32 12.96 38.96
CA SER A 598 -2.26 11.84 38.92
C SER A 598 -2.02 10.81 40.04
N GLY A 599 -1.02 11.02 40.91
CA GLY A 599 -0.72 10.12 42.02
C GLY A 599 0.04 8.84 41.63
N TYR A 600 0.59 8.80 40.40
CA TYR A 600 1.43 7.70 39.94
C TYR A 600 2.86 7.89 40.46
N THR A 601 3.27 7.06 41.42
CA THR A 601 4.62 7.07 41.99
C THR A 601 5.58 6.21 41.18
N SER A 602 6.29 6.80 40.22
CA SER A 602 7.55 6.23 39.72
C SER A 602 8.69 6.75 40.60
N HIS A 603 9.20 5.92 41.51
CA HIS A 603 10.29 6.29 42.44
C HIS A 603 11.66 6.52 41.77
N GLU A 604 11.74 6.50 40.45
CA GLU A 604 13.02 6.45 39.74
C GLU A 604 13.55 7.81 39.29
N HIS A 605 12.72 8.81 38.95
CA HIS A 605 13.21 10.10 38.42
C HIS A 605 12.28 11.29 38.74
N GLU A 606 12.84 12.37 39.31
CA GLU A 606 12.12 13.64 39.57
C GLU A 606 11.97 14.48 38.28
N PRO A 607 10.84 15.17 38.03
CA PRO A 607 10.64 16.01 36.84
C PRO A 607 11.71 17.10 36.68
N SER A 608 12.32 17.52 37.80
CA SER A 608 13.42 18.48 37.85
C SER A 608 14.63 18.03 37.02
N CYS A 609 14.93 16.72 36.96
CA CYS A 609 16.12 16.23 36.26
C CYS A 609 16.00 16.43 34.73
N TYR A 610 14.84 16.12 34.14
CA TYR A 610 14.60 16.31 32.71
C TYR A 610 14.54 17.78 32.34
N GLN A 611 14.00 18.64 33.21
CA GLN A 611 13.99 20.08 33.00
C GLN A 611 15.41 20.66 32.92
N VAL A 612 16.30 20.24 33.82
CA VAL A 612 17.70 20.68 33.83
C VAL A 612 18.42 20.22 32.55
N GLN A 613 18.23 18.96 32.15
CA GLN A 613 18.82 18.44 30.90
C GLN A 613 18.28 19.18 29.67
N ALA A 614 16.97 19.41 29.59
CA ALA A 614 16.33 20.12 28.46
C ALA A 614 16.82 21.57 28.37
N THR A 615 16.93 22.27 29.50
CA THR A 615 17.42 23.66 29.55
C THR A 615 18.85 23.74 29.05
N ARG A 616 19.73 22.88 29.55
CA ARG A 616 21.13 22.81 29.12
C ARG A 616 21.25 22.51 27.62
N CYS A 617 20.50 21.51 27.15
CA CYS A 617 20.47 21.14 25.74
C CYS A 617 20.03 22.32 24.86
N LYS A 618 18.97 23.04 25.24
CA LYS A 618 18.47 24.21 24.50
C LYS A 618 19.49 25.34 24.41
N GLU A 619 20.12 25.69 25.53
CA GLU A 619 21.11 26.77 25.58
C GLU A 619 22.27 26.49 24.63
N HIS A 620 22.88 25.32 24.74
CA HIS A 620 24.00 24.93 23.87
C HIS A 620 23.56 24.65 22.44
N PHE A 621 22.34 24.17 22.21
CA PHE A 621 21.83 24.02 20.85
C PHE A 621 21.83 25.37 20.13
N GLN A 622 21.27 26.40 20.78
CA GLN A 622 21.22 27.75 20.23
C GLN A 622 22.62 28.35 20.08
N GLU A 623 23.51 28.15 21.04
CA GLU A 623 24.87 28.69 20.95
C GLU A 623 25.68 28.02 19.83
N ARG A 624 25.64 26.69 19.75
CA ARG A 624 26.59 25.90 18.96
C ARG A 624 26.13 25.60 17.54
N PHE A 625 24.83 25.40 17.31
CA PHE A 625 24.33 25.11 15.96
C PHE A 625 24.12 26.37 15.11
N TRP A 626 24.10 27.57 15.69
CA TRP A 626 23.84 28.78 14.90
C TRP A 626 25.04 29.17 14.03
N TYR A 627 24.84 29.15 12.70
CA TYR A 627 25.80 29.64 11.73
C TYR A 627 25.50 31.10 11.36
N ALA A 628 26.12 32.02 12.09
CA ALA A 628 25.88 33.46 11.93
C ALA A 628 26.18 34.00 10.51
N GLY A 629 27.15 33.41 9.81
CA GLY A 629 27.52 33.83 8.44
C GLY A 629 26.44 33.54 7.40
N GLY A 630 25.60 32.52 7.64
CA GLY A 630 24.52 32.12 6.74
C GLY A 630 23.12 32.43 7.25
N GLY A 631 22.94 32.76 8.54
CA GLY A 631 21.62 33.00 9.13
C GLY A 631 20.79 31.73 9.31
N TYR A 632 21.44 30.57 9.37
CA TYR A 632 20.82 29.25 9.51
C TYR A 632 21.63 28.34 10.47
N LEU A 633 21.26 27.07 10.61
CA LEU A 633 21.95 26.10 11.48
C LEU A 633 23.01 25.26 10.76
N TYR A 634 24.14 24.98 11.40
CA TYR A 634 25.05 23.92 10.96
C TYR A 634 24.29 22.59 10.83
N ASP A 635 24.57 21.81 9.78
CA ASP A 635 23.94 20.49 9.57
C ASP A 635 24.41 19.50 10.63
N VAL A 636 25.71 19.56 10.95
CA VAL A 636 26.40 18.74 11.93
C VAL A 636 27.48 19.59 12.59
N ILE A 637 27.60 19.52 13.93
CA ILE A 637 28.72 20.13 14.66
C ILE A 637 29.65 19.06 15.23
N ASP A 638 30.89 19.43 15.50
CA ASP A 638 31.94 18.54 16.03
C ASP A 638 32.14 17.26 15.20
N GLY A 639 31.95 17.37 13.87
CA GLY A 639 32.24 16.30 12.93
C GLY A 639 33.75 16.10 12.72
N PRO A 640 34.14 15.07 11.95
CA PRO A 640 35.56 14.76 11.72
C PRO A 640 36.37 15.92 11.11
N GLU A 641 35.71 16.78 10.32
CA GLU A 641 36.31 17.95 9.67
C GLU A 641 35.90 19.28 10.34
N GLY A 642 35.25 19.22 11.51
CA GLY A 642 34.69 20.38 12.21
C GLY A 642 33.18 20.53 11.97
N ASN A 643 32.70 21.79 11.98
CA ASN A 643 31.28 22.09 11.82
C ASN A 643 30.89 22.16 10.34
N ASP A 644 29.87 21.40 9.95
CA ASP A 644 29.34 21.34 8.60
C ASP A 644 28.32 22.46 8.36
N SER A 645 28.69 23.43 7.52
CA SER A 645 27.84 24.58 7.14
C SER A 645 26.94 24.31 5.94
N SER A 646 26.86 23.07 5.45
CA SER A 646 25.97 22.69 4.35
C SER A 646 24.51 23.05 4.67
N PHE A 647 23.88 23.82 3.78
CA PHE A 647 22.47 24.19 3.94
C PHE A 647 21.56 23.02 3.52
N ARG A 648 20.78 22.48 4.45
CA ARG A 648 19.98 21.25 4.28
C ARG A 648 18.62 21.34 4.99
N PRO A 649 17.60 20.60 4.52
CA PRO A 649 16.24 20.68 5.06
C PRO A 649 16.12 20.11 6.49
N HIS A 650 17.11 19.37 7.00
CA HIS A 650 17.10 18.80 8.35
C HIS A 650 16.81 19.81 9.46
N GLN A 651 17.21 21.06 9.23
CA GLN A 651 17.00 22.15 10.17
C GLN A 651 15.52 22.41 10.44
N LEU A 652 14.62 22.10 9.50
CA LEU A 652 13.16 22.22 9.70
C LEU A 652 12.65 21.40 10.88
N LEU A 653 13.31 20.29 11.22
CA LEU A 653 12.93 19.48 12.38
C LEU A 653 13.15 20.22 13.70
N ALA A 654 14.10 21.16 13.75
CA ALA A 654 14.23 22.06 14.91
C ALA A 654 13.08 23.07 15.02
N LEU A 655 12.27 23.24 13.96
CA LEU A 655 11.14 24.17 13.92
C LEU A 655 9.79 23.45 14.08
N SER A 656 9.66 22.24 13.53
CA SER A 656 8.37 21.54 13.39
C SER A 656 7.92 20.77 14.63
N LEU A 657 8.84 20.47 15.55
CA LEU A 657 8.55 19.75 16.78
C LEU A 657 7.80 20.65 17.78
N ARG A 658 6.93 20.05 18.61
CA ARG A 658 6.15 20.75 19.64
C ARG A 658 7.03 21.61 20.55
N TYR A 659 8.15 21.06 21.00
CA TYR A 659 9.17 21.79 21.74
C TYR A 659 10.37 22.08 20.82
N SER A 660 10.42 23.30 20.29
CA SER A 660 11.54 23.77 19.47
C SER A 660 12.66 24.36 20.32
N PRO A 661 13.93 23.97 20.09
CA PRO A 661 15.07 24.55 20.80
C PRO A 661 15.38 25.99 20.37
N LEU A 662 14.84 26.47 19.24
CA LEU A 662 15.12 27.79 18.69
C LEU A 662 14.20 28.88 19.26
N ASP A 663 14.69 30.10 19.36
CA ASP A 663 13.88 31.30 19.53
C ASP A 663 13.09 31.67 18.25
N SER A 664 12.10 32.56 18.40
CA SER A 664 11.20 32.93 17.31
C SER A 664 11.90 33.61 16.13
N GLU A 665 12.95 34.39 16.39
CA GLU A 665 13.68 35.12 15.33
C GLU A 665 14.47 34.16 14.45
N ARG A 666 15.22 33.22 15.06
CA ARG A 666 15.98 32.21 14.35
C ARG A 666 15.09 31.23 13.61
N ARG A 667 13.94 30.84 14.18
CA ARG A 667 12.93 30.03 13.47
C ARG A 667 12.48 30.71 12.18
N ARG A 668 12.16 32.00 12.25
CA ARG A 668 11.72 32.77 11.08
C ARG A 668 12.82 32.81 10.00
N SER A 669 14.05 33.12 10.40
CA SER A 669 15.21 33.16 9.49
C SER A 669 15.41 31.83 8.75
N VAL A 670 15.44 30.71 9.49
CA VAL A 670 15.62 29.38 8.88
C VAL A 670 14.46 29.03 7.95
N PHE A 671 13.22 29.29 8.35
CA PHE A 671 12.04 28.98 7.54
C PHE A 671 12.02 29.77 6.22
N GLU A 672 12.31 31.08 6.26
CA GLU A 672 12.36 31.94 5.07
C GLU A 672 13.45 31.46 4.10
N LEU A 673 14.66 31.17 4.60
CA LEU A 673 15.77 30.71 3.76
C LEU A 673 15.51 29.34 3.11
N ILE A 674 14.93 28.39 3.86
CA ILE A 674 14.59 27.07 3.31
C ILE A 674 13.51 27.19 2.25
N THR A 675 12.51 28.03 2.48
CA THR A 675 11.45 28.31 1.50
C THR A 675 12.02 28.94 0.23
N GLU A 676 13.00 29.83 0.35
CA GLU A 676 13.62 30.50 -0.80
C GLU A 676 14.54 29.58 -1.61
N GLN A 677 15.34 28.74 -0.95
CA GLN A 677 16.45 28.05 -1.61
C GLN A 677 16.25 26.54 -1.82
N LEU A 678 15.41 25.88 -1.02
CA LEU A 678 15.24 24.42 -1.06
C LEU A 678 13.86 23.99 -1.55
N LEU A 679 12.84 24.85 -1.44
CA LEU A 679 11.49 24.51 -1.88
C LEU A 679 11.40 24.39 -3.41
N THR A 680 10.99 23.22 -3.88
CA THR A 680 10.68 22.92 -5.28
C THR A 680 9.19 22.58 -5.44
N PRO A 681 8.65 22.50 -6.67
CA PRO A 681 7.23 22.20 -6.89
C PRO A 681 6.72 20.90 -6.25
N PHE A 682 7.60 19.91 -6.06
CA PHE A 682 7.22 18.57 -5.59
C PHE A 682 7.88 18.17 -4.25
N GLY A 683 8.72 19.01 -3.66
CA GLY A 683 9.44 18.66 -2.43
C GLY A 683 10.49 19.67 -1.99
N LEU A 684 11.18 19.31 -0.91
CA LEU A 684 12.31 20.02 -0.32
C LEU A 684 13.64 19.33 -0.64
#